data_AF-A0A9W4IME0-F1
#
_entry.id   AF-A0A9W4IME0-F1
#
_cell.length_a   1.000
_cell.length_b   1.000
_cell.length_c   1.000
_cell.angle_alpha   90.00
_cell.angle_beta   90.00
_cell.angle_gamma   90.00
#
_symmetry.space_group_name_H-M   'P 1'
#
loop_
_entity.id
_entity.type
_entity.pdbx_description
1 polymer ?
#
loop_
_entity_poly.entity_id
_entity_poly.type
_entity_poly.pdbx_seq_one_letter_code
_entity_poly.pdbx_strand_id
1 'polypeptide(L)'
;MNQGNPEFQQRSVVSSFISDAGETKVALFRRSEKVNTYQHHLAPISGSIESHEIPAAAAWRELKEETTLTPRDVDLWRTGKPYTFCDPSVGRQWTVFPFLFRLKDGDEGGRGESGIQIDWEHESWEWYSPDTIQDDEKFGGVPRLKQSLRRVCFESDMNEGASKALISGLRLLKADHQSGSHELTSIALRAFRDVIAQMSEDIDGKWWETARMAAWHLWKNGRESMGAATLNAFLGLLADMEEIVHEALDRNVKWECLLALLDHHLDKRKDMPMRIKRSFGAYLECNFLPTAQSQPTPSLVILSLSASSTIRDSILEAFASLPIPNLDLRILESRPLCEGVNMASSILSAFQSRFPSSSDRHLELTVHTDASAALASKEVDFVLLGADRISDSGSVSNKTGSLPAVLSAKHVCPAAKVLVLSELEKVAEPGTESSHSHEENDPKELVGCWLQSGIKGVKMFAEGTSADRDNTNYAVEVKNIYFEWVPAELIDAYICEEGTLDASAIQEKAQQVKQKVDRYFAFTYPLCFSTSRFQMSEVLYTGIHTFSVPSKELVFEYIVHRPFTENGYPHSIIVVQCPGWGLGSEYLENGLQDLWRPGIHTSTTSTNGYTVIFFHPRGTDGSSRPPASQMSSMPDLASDLEDLRQHLHLEQYPVLLGHSNGGAIALGYAEMYPSRVGKLVLLDHQLVGFQDKRLLLLEATRIDPLYQDAWDSVLDRQTGSDDEFTTSVRGMWPLYFFDPQQYVPELLRAIGDRKLSVWCYQAQGRCDKELLHPMQMVDRLGDIQAETLIIFGCEDMICGIGIAERTAKDIQKSQLITYGKCGHFPWIEKRDETISDIRKFIEKKE
;
A
#
# COMPACT_ATOMS: atom_id res chain seq x y z
N MET A 1 40.90 -7.85 -10.91
CA MET A 1 39.82 -8.63 -11.54
C MET A 1 38.53 -8.20 -10.85
N ASN A 2 37.69 -7.42 -11.55
CA ASN A 2 36.37 -7.02 -11.09
C ASN A 2 35.49 -8.26 -10.99
N GLN A 3 34.98 -8.59 -9.81
CA GLN A 3 33.81 -9.45 -9.67
C GLN A 3 32.61 -8.53 -9.48
N GLY A 4 31.94 -8.22 -10.59
CA GLY A 4 30.62 -7.58 -10.55
C GLY A 4 29.60 -8.54 -9.92
N ASN A 5 28.66 -8.01 -9.15
CA ASN A 5 27.53 -8.79 -8.65
C ASN A 5 26.77 -9.40 -9.84
N PRO A 6 26.37 -10.69 -9.80
CA PRO A 6 25.65 -11.31 -10.90
C PRO A 6 24.29 -10.63 -11.10
N GLU A 7 24.06 -10.10 -12.30
CA GLU A 7 22.78 -9.55 -12.71
C GLU A 7 21.77 -10.70 -12.87
N PHE A 8 20.80 -10.81 -11.97
CA PHE A 8 19.80 -11.87 -12.00
C PHE A 8 18.72 -11.57 -13.03
N GLN A 9 18.39 -12.54 -13.89
CA GLN A 9 17.26 -12.40 -14.79
C GLN A 9 15.94 -12.51 -14.00
N GLN A 10 15.14 -11.45 -13.99
CA GLN A 10 13.81 -11.46 -13.36
C GLN A 10 12.82 -12.30 -14.16
N ARG A 11 12.08 -13.18 -13.48
CA ARG A 11 11.07 -14.06 -14.07
C ARG A 11 9.86 -14.18 -13.13
N SER A 12 8.68 -13.92 -13.65
CA SER A 12 7.42 -14.17 -12.96
C SER A 12 6.85 -15.51 -13.40
N VAL A 13 6.44 -16.34 -12.45
CA VAL A 13 5.91 -17.69 -12.70
C VAL A 13 4.68 -17.97 -11.86
N VAL A 14 3.81 -18.85 -12.35
CA VAL A 14 2.72 -19.44 -11.58
C VAL A 14 3.16 -20.76 -10.95
N SER A 15 2.55 -21.11 -9.82
CA SER A 15 2.68 -22.43 -9.21
C SER A 15 1.29 -22.96 -8.89
N SER A 16 0.77 -23.81 -9.77
CA SER A 16 -0.57 -24.37 -9.75
C SER A 16 -0.55 -25.76 -9.11
N PHE A 17 -0.91 -25.83 -7.84
CA PHE A 17 -1.14 -27.10 -7.14
C PHE A 17 -2.51 -27.67 -7.52
N ILE A 18 -2.61 -28.99 -7.61
CA ILE A 18 -3.89 -29.69 -7.82
C ILE A 18 -4.16 -30.53 -6.58
N SER A 19 -5.29 -30.32 -5.89
CA SER A 19 -5.75 -31.20 -4.83
C SER A 19 -6.70 -32.27 -5.35
N ASP A 20 -6.76 -33.39 -4.64
CA ASP A 20 -7.84 -34.35 -4.82
C ASP A 20 -9.19 -33.73 -4.43
N ALA A 21 -10.29 -34.37 -4.83
CA ALA A 21 -11.65 -33.90 -4.53
C ALA A 21 -11.91 -33.77 -3.02
N GLY A 22 -11.23 -34.59 -2.21
CA GLY A 22 -11.29 -34.54 -0.75
C GLY A 22 -10.45 -33.44 -0.10
N GLU A 23 -9.62 -32.72 -0.86
CA GLU A 23 -8.67 -31.71 -0.38
C GLU A 23 -7.67 -32.25 0.67
N THR A 24 -7.34 -33.54 0.58
CA THR A 24 -6.45 -34.24 1.53
C THR A 24 -5.02 -34.39 1.04
N LYS A 25 -4.83 -34.34 -0.28
CA LYS A 25 -3.55 -34.54 -0.96
C LYS A 25 -3.35 -33.51 -2.05
N VAL A 26 -2.10 -33.30 -2.43
CA VAL A 26 -1.70 -32.46 -3.58
C VAL A 26 -0.87 -33.27 -4.56
N ALA A 27 -1.11 -33.08 -5.85
CA ALA A 27 -0.32 -33.71 -6.91
C ALA A 27 0.99 -32.95 -7.10
N LEU A 28 2.11 -33.69 -7.15
CA LEU A 28 3.41 -33.16 -7.55
C LEU A 28 3.91 -33.92 -8.78
N PHE A 29 4.51 -33.17 -9.70
CA PHE A 29 4.94 -33.63 -11.01
C PHE A 29 6.46 -33.64 -11.06
N ARG A 30 7.03 -34.75 -11.53
CA ARG A 30 8.47 -34.88 -11.72
C ARG A 30 8.84 -34.30 -13.07
N ARG A 31 9.60 -33.21 -13.04
CA ARG A 31 10.04 -32.49 -14.25
C ARG A 31 10.96 -33.36 -15.10
N SER A 32 10.78 -33.36 -16.42
CA SER A 32 11.58 -34.15 -17.35
C SER A 32 12.98 -33.55 -17.58
N GLU A 33 13.84 -34.27 -18.29
CA GLU A 33 15.16 -33.75 -18.72
C GLU A 33 15.07 -32.67 -19.82
N LYS A 34 13.90 -32.48 -20.43
CA LYS A 34 13.71 -31.58 -21.59
C LYS A 34 13.49 -30.13 -21.19
N VAL A 35 13.12 -29.88 -19.93
CA VAL A 35 12.87 -28.52 -19.44
C VAL A 35 14.18 -27.80 -19.11
N ASN A 36 14.16 -26.47 -19.17
CA ASN A 36 15.38 -25.66 -19.04
C ASN A 36 15.93 -25.54 -17.61
N THR A 37 15.08 -25.68 -16.58
CA THR A 37 15.46 -25.51 -15.17
C THR A 37 14.81 -26.55 -14.27
N TYR A 38 15.54 -26.94 -13.21
CA TYR A 38 15.11 -27.89 -12.18
C TYR A 38 14.67 -29.25 -12.75
N GLN A 39 15.45 -29.80 -13.69
CA GLN A 39 15.22 -31.13 -14.26
C GLN A 39 15.16 -32.19 -13.14
N HIS A 40 14.26 -33.16 -13.28
CA HIS A 40 14.01 -34.27 -12.34
C HIS A 40 13.49 -33.89 -10.95
N HIS A 41 13.29 -32.59 -10.66
CA HIS A 41 12.73 -32.13 -9.39
C HIS A 41 11.20 -32.28 -9.37
N LEU A 42 10.63 -32.46 -8.19
CA LEU A 42 9.18 -32.42 -7.96
C LEU A 42 8.68 -30.97 -7.95
N ALA A 43 7.62 -30.68 -8.69
CA ALA A 43 7.04 -29.34 -8.82
C ALA A 43 5.50 -29.40 -8.86
N PRO A 44 4.81 -28.29 -8.53
CA PRO A 44 3.47 -28.07 -9.04
C PRO A 44 3.53 -27.79 -10.55
N ILE A 45 2.38 -27.71 -11.20
CA ILE A 45 2.28 -27.20 -12.57
C ILE A 45 2.78 -25.75 -12.57
N SER A 46 3.77 -25.43 -13.41
CA SER A 46 4.55 -24.22 -13.25
C SER A 46 5.01 -23.67 -14.59
N GLY A 47 4.60 -22.44 -14.89
CA GLY A 47 5.08 -21.76 -16.09
C GLY A 47 5.15 -20.25 -15.97
N SER A 48 5.66 -19.64 -17.04
CA SER A 48 6.03 -18.22 -17.04
C SER A 48 4.82 -17.34 -17.30
N ILE A 49 4.78 -16.18 -16.66
CA ILE A 49 3.73 -15.18 -16.90
C ILE A 49 4.21 -14.27 -18.03
N GLU A 50 3.43 -14.20 -19.11
CA GLU A 50 3.71 -13.29 -20.21
C GLU A 50 3.44 -11.83 -19.84
N SER A 51 4.11 -10.88 -20.48
CA SER A 51 4.13 -9.46 -20.07
C SER A 51 2.77 -8.73 -20.11
N HIS A 52 1.76 -9.33 -20.71
CA HIS A 52 0.40 -8.79 -20.85
C HIS A 52 -0.66 -9.71 -20.20
N GLU A 53 -0.25 -10.83 -19.62
CA GLU A 53 -1.12 -11.85 -19.05
C GLU A 53 -1.27 -11.63 -17.55
N ILE A 54 -2.50 -11.71 -17.04
CA ILE A 54 -2.74 -11.71 -15.58
C ILE A 54 -2.36 -13.08 -15.00
N PRO A 55 -1.82 -13.17 -13.77
CA PRO A 55 -1.32 -14.43 -13.21
C PRO A 55 -2.33 -15.59 -13.22
N ALA A 56 -3.62 -15.31 -13.00
CA ALA A 56 -4.66 -16.34 -13.03
C ALA A 56 -4.88 -16.92 -14.45
N ALA A 57 -4.74 -16.11 -15.50
CA ALA A 57 -4.84 -16.57 -16.88
C ALA A 57 -3.66 -17.48 -17.23
N ALA A 58 -2.45 -17.10 -16.81
CA ALA A 58 -1.26 -17.94 -16.93
C ALA A 58 -1.46 -19.28 -16.22
N ALA A 59 -1.99 -19.27 -14.99
CA ALA A 59 -2.26 -20.49 -14.23
C ALA A 59 -3.20 -21.45 -14.95
N TRP A 60 -4.26 -20.95 -15.60
CA TRP A 60 -5.18 -21.77 -16.39
C TRP A 60 -4.56 -22.28 -17.70
N ARG A 61 -3.74 -21.46 -18.36
CA ARG A 61 -3.02 -21.85 -19.59
C ARG A 61 -2.05 -22.99 -19.31
N GLU A 62 -1.16 -22.81 -18.34
CA GLU A 62 -0.17 -23.82 -17.94
C GLU A 62 -0.85 -25.10 -17.45
N LEU A 63 -1.96 -24.98 -16.69
CA LEU A 63 -2.74 -26.14 -16.26
C LEU A 63 -3.28 -26.94 -17.45
N LYS A 64 -3.83 -26.26 -18.47
CA LYS A 64 -4.33 -26.92 -19.67
C LYS A 64 -3.20 -27.53 -20.49
N GLU A 65 -2.09 -26.82 -20.66
CA GLU A 65 -0.93 -27.25 -21.46
C GLU A 65 -0.23 -28.47 -20.84
N GLU A 66 0.07 -28.41 -19.54
CA GLU A 66 0.84 -29.44 -18.85
C GLU A 66 -0.02 -30.64 -18.38
N THR A 67 -1.35 -30.52 -18.27
CA THR A 67 -2.21 -31.61 -17.73
C THR A 67 -3.49 -31.92 -18.52
N THR A 68 -3.84 -31.14 -19.55
CA THR A 68 -5.13 -31.17 -20.27
C THR A 68 -6.37 -30.82 -19.43
N LEU A 69 -6.20 -30.44 -18.16
CA LEU A 69 -7.31 -30.07 -17.30
C LEU A 69 -7.90 -28.71 -17.70
N THR A 70 -9.22 -28.61 -17.60
CA THR A 70 -9.98 -27.40 -17.96
C THR A 70 -10.89 -26.99 -16.80
N PRO A 71 -11.60 -25.84 -16.87
CA PRO A 71 -12.60 -25.47 -15.87
C PRO A 71 -13.72 -26.51 -15.66
N ARG A 72 -13.90 -27.45 -16.61
CA ARG A 72 -14.78 -28.62 -16.42
C ARG A 72 -14.23 -29.62 -15.41
N ASP A 73 -12.91 -29.77 -15.34
CA ASP A 73 -12.26 -30.80 -14.54
C ASP A 73 -11.81 -30.31 -13.16
N VAL A 74 -11.60 -29.00 -12.99
CA VAL A 74 -11.13 -28.41 -11.74
C VAL A 74 -11.85 -27.10 -11.40
N ASP A 75 -11.84 -26.73 -10.13
CA ASP A 75 -12.17 -25.38 -9.65
C ASP A 75 -10.92 -24.67 -9.14
N LEU A 76 -10.79 -23.37 -9.43
CA LEU A 76 -9.81 -22.56 -8.72
C LEU A 76 -10.21 -22.46 -7.25
N TRP A 77 -9.51 -23.20 -6.39
CA TRP A 77 -9.84 -23.34 -4.99
C TRP A 77 -9.22 -22.24 -4.13
N ARG A 78 -7.93 -21.96 -4.29
CA ARG A 78 -7.27 -20.88 -3.54
C ARG A 78 -6.24 -20.16 -4.38
N THR A 79 -6.18 -18.86 -4.19
CA THR A 79 -5.08 -17.99 -4.58
C THR A 79 -4.22 -17.75 -3.35
N GLY A 80 -2.91 -17.88 -3.50
CA GLY A 80 -1.92 -17.58 -2.48
C GLY A 80 -1.26 -16.23 -2.71
N LYS A 81 -0.59 -15.70 -1.68
CA LYS A 81 0.18 -14.46 -1.83
C LYS A 81 1.42 -14.68 -2.68
N PRO A 82 1.72 -13.76 -3.63
CA PRO A 82 2.94 -13.83 -4.40
C PRO A 82 4.16 -13.53 -3.52
N TYR A 83 5.32 -14.04 -3.94
CA TYR A 83 6.57 -13.89 -3.19
C TYR A 83 7.79 -13.97 -4.15
N THR A 84 8.93 -13.29 -3.83
CA THR A 84 10.13 -13.19 -4.71
C THR A 84 11.53 -13.63 -4.16
N PHE A 85 12.23 -14.61 -4.75
CA PHE A 85 13.60 -15.04 -4.36
C PHE A 85 14.59 -14.89 -5.49
N CYS A 86 15.86 -14.70 -5.12
CA CYS A 86 16.99 -14.99 -5.99
C CYS A 86 17.41 -16.46 -5.88
N ASP A 87 17.68 -17.09 -7.02
CA ASP A 87 18.31 -18.40 -7.14
C ASP A 87 19.62 -18.27 -7.93
N PRO A 88 20.77 -18.19 -7.24
CA PRO A 88 22.10 -18.13 -7.86
C PRO A 88 22.43 -19.33 -8.76
N SER A 89 21.85 -20.50 -8.51
CA SER A 89 22.17 -21.72 -9.27
C SER A 89 21.73 -21.65 -10.73
N VAL A 90 20.69 -20.85 -11.01
CA VAL A 90 20.16 -20.61 -12.36
C VAL A 90 20.27 -19.14 -12.80
N GLY A 91 20.87 -18.28 -11.98
CA GLY A 91 21.03 -16.85 -12.26
C GLY A 91 19.71 -16.10 -12.42
N ARG A 92 18.66 -16.48 -11.68
CA ARG A 92 17.32 -15.88 -11.80
C ARG A 92 16.80 -15.32 -10.49
N GLN A 93 15.98 -14.28 -10.60
CA GLN A 93 15.10 -13.82 -9.54
C GLN A 93 13.66 -14.20 -9.91
N TRP A 94 13.06 -15.10 -9.12
CA TRP A 94 11.72 -15.62 -9.33
C TRP A 94 10.71 -14.82 -8.53
N THR A 95 9.62 -14.38 -9.17
CA THR A 95 8.39 -13.95 -8.50
C THR A 95 7.33 -15.01 -8.74
N VAL A 96 6.95 -15.72 -7.68
CA VAL A 96 6.05 -16.88 -7.77
C VAL A 96 4.63 -16.47 -7.36
N PHE A 97 3.64 -16.86 -8.15
CA PHE A 97 2.20 -16.67 -7.90
C PHE A 97 1.53 -18.03 -7.64
N PRO A 98 1.28 -18.39 -6.38
CA PRO A 98 0.73 -19.72 -6.04
C PRO A 98 -0.79 -19.80 -6.21
N PHE A 99 -1.26 -20.92 -6.76
CA PHE A 99 -2.66 -21.27 -6.90
C PHE A 99 -2.91 -22.72 -6.48
N LEU A 100 -4.11 -23.00 -5.99
CA LEU A 100 -4.58 -24.35 -5.69
C LEU A 100 -5.88 -24.59 -6.45
N PHE A 101 -5.89 -25.64 -7.26
CA PHE A 101 -7.04 -26.12 -8.00
C PHE A 101 -7.58 -27.39 -7.35
N ARG A 102 -8.89 -27.49 -7.15
CA ARG A 102 -9.54 -28.69 -6.64
C ARG A 102 -10.07 -29.52 -7.81
N LEU A 103 -9.69 -30.78 -7.87
CA LEU A 103 -10.19 -31.72 -8.87
C LEU A 103 -11.66 -32.07 -8.62
N LYS A 104 -12.47 -31.99 -9.67
CA LYS A 104 -13.87 -32.41 -9.68
C LYS A 104 -13.96 -33.90 -9.93
N ASP A 105 -14.79 -34.58 -9.16
CA ASP A 105 -15.13 -35.98 -9.41
C ASP A 105 -16.18 -36.12 -10.53
N GLY A 106 -16.57 -37.37 -10.80
CA GLY A 106 -17.57 -37.66 -11.82
C GLY A 106 -18.97 -37.14 -11.49
N ASP A 107 -19.31 -37.01 -10.20
CA ASP A 107 -20.61 -36.51 -9.75
C ASP A 107 -20.69 -34.98 -9.94
N GLU A 108 -19.56 -34.28 -9.86
CA GLU A 108 -19.39 -32.86 -10.19
C GLU A 108 -19.20 -32.60 -11.71
N GLY A 109 -19.20 -33.64 -12.54
CA GLY A 109 -19.07 -33.56 -14.01
C GLY A 109 -17.64 -33.46 -14.54
N GLY A 110 -16.64 -33.59 -13.65
CA GLY A 110 -15.22 -33.66 -13.98
C GLY A 110 -14.78 -35.07 -14.40
N ARG A 111 -13.59 -35.17 -15.00
CA ARG A 111 -12.98 -36.46 -15.35
C ARG A 111 -12.24 -37.13 -14.19
N GLY A 112 -12.19 -36.48 -13.01
CA GLY A 112 -11.41 -36.96 -11.87
C GLY A 112 -9.94 -37.20 -12.22
N GLU A 113 -9.30 -38.14 -11.51
CA GLU A 113 -7.88 -38.45 -11.69
C GLU A 113 -7.55 -38.91 -13.13
N SER A 114 -8.50 -39.56 -13.80
CA SER A 114 -8.33 -40.01 -15.20
C SER A 114 -8.21 -38.86 -16.21
N GLY A 115 -8.56 -37.63 -15.81
CA GLY A 115 -8.40 -36.42 -16.62
C GLY A 115 -6.98 -35.86 -16.64
N ILE A 116 -6.09 -36.28 -15.73
CA ILE A 116 -4.72 -35.77 -15.64
C ILE A 116 -3.87 -36.48 -16.70
N GLN A 117 -3.53 -35.76 -17.77
CA GLN A 117 -2.64 -36.25 -18.83
C GLN A 117 -1.45 -35.30 -18.95
N ILE A 118 -0.30 -35.75 -18.48
CA ILE A 118 0.93 -34.95 -18.50
C ILE A 118 1.50 -34.83 -19.91
N ASP A 119 2.12 -33.69 -20.20
CA ASP A 119 2.81 -33.45 -21.46
C ASP A 119 4.32 -33.78 -21.37
N TRP A 120 5.12 -33.29 -22.33
CA TRP A 120 6.56 -33.58 -22.40
C TRP A 120 7.38 -32.93 -21.27
N GLU A 121 6.82 -31.96 -20.54
CA GLU A 121 7.51 -31.27 -19.44
C GLU A 121 7.68 -32.15 -18.20
N HIS A 122 6.88 -33.21 -18.06
CA HIS A 122 6.91 -34.12 -16.91
C HIS A 122 7.11 -35.57 -17.33
N GLU A 123 7.79 -36.34 -16.49
CA GLU A 123 8.01 -37.78 -16.72
C GLU A 123 7.08 -38.68 -15.88
N SER A 124 6.60 -38.17 -14.74
CA SER A 124 5.66 -38.85 -13.86
C SER A 124 4.99 -37.86 -12.90
N TRP A 125 3.96 -38.28 -12.19
CA TRP A 125 3.36 -37.50 -11.11
C TRP A 125 2.78 -38.43 -10.03
N GLU A 126 2.67 -37.94 -8.80
CA GLU A 126 2.15 -38.69 -7.65
C GLU A 126 1.40 -37.78 -6.66
N TRP A 127 0.57 -38.39 -5.81
CA TRP A 127 -0.13 -37.70 -4.72
C TRP A 127 0.70 -37.63 -3.44
N TYR A 128 0.82 -36.44 -2.86
CA TYR A 128 1.53 -36.18 -1.61
C TYR A 128 0.58 -35.63 -0.54
N SER A 129 0.80 -36.00 0.72
CA SER A 129 0.18 -35.31 1.84
C SER A 129 0.88 -33.95 2.04
N PRO A 130 0.16 -32.84 2.26
CA PRO A 130 0.78 -31.53 2.48
C PRO A 130 1.85 -31.53 3.59
N ASP A 131 1.67 -32.34 4.63
CA ASP A 131 2.58 -32.42 5.78
C ASP A 131 3.92 -33.09 5.46
N THR A 132 3.99 -33.90 4.40
CA THR A 132 5.22 -34.63 4.03
C THR A 132 6.16 -33.82 3.14
N ILE A 133 5.71 -32.67 2.63
CA ILE A 133 6.47 -31.83 1.69
C ILE A 133 7.47 -30.95 2.47
N GLN A 134 8.75 -30.97 2.05
CA GLN A 134 9.85 -30.22 2.67
C GLN A 134 10.66 -29.43 1.63
N ASP A 135 11.30 -28.34 2.08
CA ASP A 135 12.18 -27.48 1.26
C ASP A 135 13.66 -27.91 1.34
N ASP A 136 13.93 -29.20 1.53
CA ASP A 136 15.29 -29.74 1.62
C ASP A 136 15.66 -30.59 0.39
N GLU A 137 16.97 -30.72 0.15
CA GLU A 137 17.49 -31.47 -1.00
C GLU A 137 17.06 -32.95 -1.02
N LYS A 138 16.74 -33.54 0.14
CA LYS A 138 16.36 -34.96 0.22
C LYS A 138 14.96 -35.19 -0.33
N PHE A 139 14.06 -34.24 -0.16
CA PHE A 139 12.73 -34.31 -0.77
C PHE A 139 12.81 -34.17 -2.30
N GLY A 140 13.79 -33.42 -2.81
CA GLY A 140 14.02 -33.26 -4.25
C GLY A 140 12.96 -32.42 -4.95
N GLY A 141 12.34 -31.47 -4.24
CA GLY A 141 11.40 -30.52 -4.79
C GLY A 141 12.09 -29.29 -5.38
N VAL A 142 11.39 -28.55 -6.26
CA VAL A 142 11.84 -27.23 -6.72
C VAL A 142 12.06 -26.28 -5.53
N PRO A 143 12.93 -25.25 -5.67
CA PRO A 143 13.19 -24.34 -4.57
C PRO A 143 11.91 -23.71 -4.01
N ARG A 144 11.79 -23.69 -2.67
CA ARG A 144 10.66 -23.10 -1.94
C ARG A 144 9.30 -23.77 -2.20
N LEU A 145 9.28 -25.04 -2.63
CA LEU A 145 8.05 -25.82 -2.85
C LEU A 145 7.09 -25.80 -1.65
N LYS A 146 7.57 -26.09 -0.44
CA LYS A 146 6.76 -26.08 0.79
C LYS A 146 6.27 -24.67 1.09
N GLN A 147 7.12 -23.65 0.91
CA GLN A 147 6.72 -22.26 1.07
C GLN A 147 5.61 -21.86 0.09
N SER A 148 5.72 -22.22 -1.20
CA SER A 148 4.66 -22.05 -2.21
C SER A 148 3.36 -22.73 -1.77
N LEU A 149 3.43 -23.98 -1.32
CA LEU A 149 2.25 -24.70 -0.87
C LEU A 149 1.61 -24.03 0.35
N ARG A 150 2.40 -23.59 1.34
CA ARG A 150 1.91 -22.85 2.51
C ARG A 150 1.23 -21.52 2.18
N ARG A 151 1.42 -20.96 0.97
CA ARG A 151 0.66 -19.77 0.53
C ARG A 151 -0.80 -20.09 0.18
N VAL A 152 -1.11 -21.34 -0.14
CA VAL A 152 -2.45 -21.79 -0.53
C VAL A 152 -3.05 -22.81 0.45
N CYS A 153 -2.22 -23.60 1.13
CA CYS A 153 -2.59 -24.65 2.06
C CYS A 153 -1.66 -24.59 3.28
N PHE A 154 -2.15 -24.01 4.38
CA PHE A 154 -1.38 -23.76 5.62
C PHE A 154 -2.03 -24.42 6.85
N GLU A 155 -3.00 -25.30 6.62
CA GLU A 155 -3.71 -26.07 7.63
C GLU A 155 -2.78 -26.88 8.53
N SER A 156 -1.61 -27.26 8.01
CA SER A 156 -0.54 -27.94 8.75
C SER A 156 0.09 -27.09 9.86
N ASP A 157 -0.09 -25.77 9.80
CA ASP A 157 0.31 -24.84 10.87
C ASP A 157 -0.75 -24.71 11.97
N MET A 158 -1.92 -25.34 11.81
CA MET A 158 -3.03 -25.34 12.75
C MET A 158 -3.25 -26.72 13.39
N ASN A 159 -4.02 -26.75 14.47
CA ASN A 159 -4.59 -28.00 14.94
C ASN A 159 -5.82 -28.42 14.08
N GLU A 160 -6.25 -29.67 14.24
CA GLU A 160 -7.32 -30.27 13.44
C GLU A 160 -8.65 -29.51 13.55
N GLY A 161 -8.98 -28.98 14.74
CA GLY A 161 -10.21 -28.23 14.97
C GLY A 161 -10.25 -26.91 14.20
N ALA A 162 -9.18 -26.13 14.28
CA ALA A 162 -9.05 -24.85 13.58
C ALA A 162 -9.00 -25.03 12.05
N SER A 163 -8.31 -26.07 11.57
CA SER A 163 -8.28 -26.43 10.14
C SER A 163 -9.67 -26.76 9.60
N LYS A 164 -10.45 -27.59 10.32
CA LYS A 164 -11.83 -27.92 9.94
C LYS A 164 -12.73 -26.69 9.92
N ALA A 165 -12.59 -25.79 10.90
CA ALA A 165 -13.36 -24.55 10.95
C ALA A 165 -13.07 -23.65 9.74
N LEU A 166 -11.80 -23.49 9.36
CA LEU A 166 -11.39 -22.69 8.20
C LEU A 166 -11.97 -23.26 6.89
N ILE A 167 -11.81 -24.57 6.65
CA ILE A 167 -12.30 -25.23 5.43
C ILE A 167 -13.83 -25.14 5.34
N SER A 168 -14.53 -25.37 6.45
CA SER A 168 -15.99 -25.25 6.52
C SER A 168 -16.45 -23.83 6.20
N GLY A 169 -15.79 -22.82 6.79
CA GLY A 169 -16.07 -21.40 6.53
C GLY A 169 -15.86 -21.01 5.07
N LEU A 170 -14.76 -21.45 4.45
CA LEU A 170 -14.48 -21.20 3.03
C LEU A 170 -15.52 -21.84 2.11
N ARG A 171 -15.91 -23.10 2.38
CA ARG A 171 -16.96 -23.79 1.61
C ARG A 171 -18.30 -23.07 1.72
N LEU A 172 -18.66 -22.63 2.92
CA LEU A 172 -19.90 -21.91 3.16
C LEU A 172 -19.92 -20.57 2.39
N LEU A 173 -18.83 -19.80 2.46
CA LEU A 173 -18.71 -18.52 1.74
C LEU A 173 -18.77 -18.68 0.22
N LYS A 174 -18.17 -19.75 -0.32
CA LYS A 174 -18.17 -20.02 -1.77
C LYS A 174 -19.50 -20.50 -2.30
N ALA A 175 -20.22 -21.32 -1.53
CA ALA A 175 -21.48 -21.92 -1.95
C ALA A 175 -22.69 -20.96 -1.77
N ASP A 176 -22.54 -19.90 -0.98
CA ASP A 176 -23.60 -18.92 -0.77
C ASP A 176 -23.67 -17.91 -1.92
N HIS A 177 -24.65 -18.09 -2.80
CA HIS A 177 -24.98 -17.19 -3.90
C HIS A 177 -26.21 -16.30 -3.63
N GLN A 178 -26.81 -16.41 -2.44
CA GLN A 178 -28.06 -15.72 -2.10
C GLN A 178 -27.84 -14.50 -1.20
N SER A 179 -26.83 -14.57 -0.33
CA SER A 179 -26.50 -13.52 0.63
C SER A 179 -25.80 -12.34 -0.04
N GLY A 180 -26.14 -11.13 0.44
CA GLY A 180 -25.43 -9.90 0.10
C GLY A 180 -24.10 -9.76 0.84
N SER A 181 -23.28 -8.78 0.46
CA SER A 181 -21.95 -8.52 1.04
C SER A 181 -21.94 -8.35 2.57
N HIS A 182 -22.99 -7.74 3.14
CA HIS A 182 -23.13 -7.58 4.59
C HIS A 182 -23.23 -8.93 5.33
N GLU A 183 -24.06 -9.85 4.84
CA GLU A 183 -24.26 -11.17 5.47
C GLU A 183 -23.06 -12.08 5.22
N LEU A 184 -22.48 -12.06 4.02
CA LEU A 184 -21.24 -12.78 3.72
C LEU A 184 -20.09 -12.37 4.66
N THR A 185 -19.99 -11.07 4.98
CA THR A 185 -19.01 -10.59 5.97
C THR A 185 -19.28 -11.17 7.35
N SER A 186 -20.54 -11.22 7.80
CA SER A 186 -20.93 -11.85 9.06
C SER A 186 -20.65 -13.35 9.09
N ILE A 187 -20.79 -14.05 7.96
CA ILE A 187 -20.39 -15.46 7.82
C ILE A 187 -18.87 -15.60 7.94
N ALA A 188 -18.10 -14.73 7.28
CA ALA A 188 -16.64 -14.75 7.33
C ALA A 188 -16.09 -14.48 8.74
N LEU A 189 -16.65 -13.50 9.45
CA LEU A 189 -16.28 -13.20 10.85
C LEU A 189 -16.64 -14.35 11.80
N ARG A 190 -17.80 -14.99 11.63
CA ARG A 190 -18.17 -16.20 12.40
C ARG A 190 -17.20 -17.35 12.14
N ALA A 191 -16.89 -17.61 10.87
CA ALA A 191 -15.90 -18.62 10.51
C ALA A 191 -14.53 -18.33 11.12
N PHE A 192 -14.10 -17.06 11.10
CA PHE A 192 -12.85 -16.65 11.74
C PHE A 192 -12.88 -16.83 13.25
N ARG A 193 -13.98 -16.44 13.90
CA ARG A 193 -14.19 -16.64 15.34
C ARG A 193 -14.15 -18.13 15.71
N ASP A 194 -14.70 -19.01 14.88
CA ASP A 194 -14.63 -20.46 15.07
C ASP A 194 -13.21 -20.99 14.88
N VAL A 195 -12.44 -20.49 13.90
CA VAL A 195 -11.02 -20.82 13.76
C VAL A 195 -10.25 -20.43 15.01
N ILE A 196 -10.38 -19.16 15.44
CA ILE A 196 -9.70 -18.64 16.62
C ILE A 196 -10.08 -19.46 17.85
N ALA A 197 -11.36 -19.72 18.11
CA ALA A 197 -11.81 -20.49 19.27
C ALA A 197 -11.25 -21.93 19.34
N GLN A 198 -10.84 -22.49 18.20
CA GLN A 198 -10.23 -23.82 18.14
C GLN A 198 -8.70 -23.79 18.19
N MET A 199 -8.03 -22.65 17.98
CA MET A 199 -6.57 -22.53 18.06
C MET A 199 -6.05 -22.71 19.50
N SER A 200 -4.74 -22.92 19.65
CA SER A 200 -4.11 -22.92 20.98
C SER A 200 -4.28 -21.57 21.68
N GLU A 201 -4.40 -21.57 23.00
CA GLU A 201 -4.40 -20.37 23.85
C GLU A 201 -3.02 -19.72 23.96
N ASP A 202 -1.95 -20.37 23.45
CA ASP A 202 -0.60 -19.82 23.43
C ASP A 202 -0.47 -18.71 22.35
N ILE A 203 -0.90 -17.50 22.72
CA ILE A 203 -0.91 -16.31 21.84
C ILE A 203 0.52 -15.76 21.71
N ASP A 204 1.26 -16.31 20.75
CA ASP A 204 2.61 -15.88 20.38
C ASP A 204 2.67 -15.30 18.95
N GLY A 205 3.88 -15.03 18.45
CA GLY A 205 4.08 -14.51 17.09
C GLY A 205 3.59 -15.46 15.99
N LYS A 206 3.75 -16.78 16.18
CA LYS A 206 3.30 -17.78 15.21
C LYS A 206 1.77 -17.87 15.21
N TRP A 207 1.15 -17.84 16.39
CA TRP A 207 -0.29 -17.75 16.53
C TRP A 207 -0.85 -16.54 15.78
N TRP A 208 -0.22 -15.37 15.94
CA TRP A 208 -0.64 -14.14 15.28
C TRP A 208 -0.51 -14.22 13.75
N GLU A 209 0.56 -14.80 13.23
CA GLU A 209 0.71 -15.05 11.79
C GLU A 209 -0.37 -16.00 11.25
N THR A 210 -0.66 -17.08 11.96
CA THR A 210 -1.71 -18.04 11.59
C THR A 210 -3.10 -17.41 11.62
N ALA A 211 -3.41 -16.60 12.63
CA ALA A 211 -4.66 -15.86 12.73
C ALA A 211 -4.83 -14.88 11.55
N ARG A 212 -3.80 -14.07 11.27
CA ARG A 212 -3.83 -13.18 10.11
C ARG A 212 -3.98 -13.96 8.79
N MET A 213 -3.28 -15.09 8.62
CA MET A 213 -3.40 -15.94 7.43
C MET A 213 -4.82 -16.47 7.25
N ALA A 214 -5.47 -16.91 8.32
CA ALA A 214 -6.87 -17.35 8.29
C ALA A 214 -7.83 -16.23 7.87
N ALA A 215 -7.69 -15.03 8.45
CA ALA A 215 -8.47 -13.86 8.05
C ALA A 215 -8.28 -13.53 6.56
N TRP A 216 -7.03 -13.57 6.08
CA TRP A 216 -6.75 -13.33 4.67
C TRP A 216 -7.36 -14.38 3.75
N HIS A 217 -7.28 -15.67 4.09
CA HIS A 217 -7.87 -16.73 3.28
C HIS A 217 -9.41 -16.63 3.27
N LEU A 218 -10.05 -16.34 4.40
CA LEU A 218 -11.51 -16.15 4.45
C LEU A 218 -11.96 -14.98 3.58
N TRP A 219 -11.20 -13.89 3.56
CA TRP A 219 -11.45 -12.76 2.65
C TRP A 219 -11.17 -13.11 1.18
N LYS A 220 -9.92 -13.48 0.86
CA LYS A 220 -9.43 -13.63 -0.52
C LYS A 220 -10.02 -14.85 -1.22
N ASN A 221 -10.22 -15.93 -0.48
CA ASN A 221 -10.62 -17.23 -1.03
C ASN A 221 -12.04 -17.64 -0.65
N GLY A 222 -12.77 -16.81 0.09
CA GLY A 222 -14.21 -17.00 0.34
C GLY A 222 -15.05 -16.62 -0.87
N ARG A 223 -15.27 -15.32 -1.08
CA ARG A 223 -15.99 -14.77 -2.26
C ARG A 223 -15.47 -13.38 -2.60
N GLU A 224 -14.33 -13.35 -3.29
CA GLU A 224 -13.54 -12.12 -3.46
C GLU A 224 -14.29 -10.98 -4.17
N SER A 225 -15.17 -11.29 -5.13
CA SER A 225 -15.99 -10.32 -5.87
C SER A 225 -16.86 -9.43 -4.95
N MET A 226 -17.22 -9.93 -3.77
CA MET A 226 -17.96 -9.19 -2.74
C MET A 226 -17.12 -8.93 -1.48
N GLY A 227 -15.79 -9.11 -1.58
CA GLY A 227 -14.88 -9.20 -0.45
C GLY A 227 -14.45 -7.86 0.16
N ALA A 228 -14.82 -6.70 -0.40
CA ALA A 228 -14.39 -5.40 0.13
C ALA A 228 -14.89 -5.15 1.56
N ALA A 229 -16.16 -5.47 1.82
CA ALA A 229 -16.75 -5.43 3.17
C ALA A 229 -16.01 -6.37 4.13
N THR A 230 -15.80 -7.62 3.70
CA THR A 230 -15.08 -8.64 4.47
C THR A 230 -13.65 -8.20 4.79
N LEU A 231 -12.94 -7.62 3.81
CA LEU A 231 -11.61 -7.07 3.99
C LEU A 231 -11.61 -6.00 5.08
N ASN A 232 -12.42 -4.95 4.92
CA ASN A 232 -12.48 -3.84 5.86
C ASN A 232 -12.83 -4.30 7.28
N ALA A 233 -13.77 -5.22 7.41
CA ALA A 233 -14.14 -5.82 8.69
C ALA A 233 -12.95 -6.55 9.33
N PHE A 234 -12.22 -7.37 8.57
CA PHE A 234 -11.01 -8.02 9.08
C PHE A 234 -9.91 -7.02 9.42
N LEU A 235 -9.69 -5.96 8.63
CA LEU A 235 -8.67 -4.95 8.94
C LEU A 235 -9.00 -4.16 10.21
N GLY A 236 -10.28 -3.89 10.47
CA GLY A 236 -10.74 -3.30 11.73
C GLY A 236 -10.49 -4.25 12.90
N LEU A 237 -10.96 -5.49 12.77
CA LEU A 237 -10.79 -6.52 13.79
C LEU A 237 -9.33 -6.82 14.11
N LEU A 238 -8.47 -6.96 13.09
CA LEU A 238 -7.05 -7.24 13.29
C LEU A 238 -6.31 -6.08 13.96
N ALA A 239 -6.72 -4.83 13.70
CA ALA A 239 -6.18 -3.68 14.41
C ALA A 239 -6.49 -3.73 15.90
N ASP A 240 -7.73 -4.00 16.26
CA ASP A 240 -8.15 -4.11 17.67
C ASP A 240 -7.53 -5.36 18.35
N MET A 241 -7.39 -6.48 17.61
CA MET A 241 -6.73 -7.69 18.12
C MET A 241 -5.24 -7.47 18.38
N GLU A 242 -4.54 -6.70 17.53
CA GLU A 242 -3.10 -6.44 17.66
C GLU A 242 -2.77 -5.76 19.00
N GLU A 243 -3.63 -4.86 19.48
CA GLU A 243 -3.50 -4.22 20.80
C GLU A 243 -3.49 -5.28 21.92
N ILE A 244 -4.49 -6.18 21.94
CA ILE A 244 -4.59 -7.25 22.95
C ILE A 244 -3.43 -8.25 22.85
N VAL A 245 -3.02 -8.62 21.62
CA VAL A 245 -1.92 -9.55 21.38
C VAL A 245 -0.61 -9.01 21.97
N HIS A 246 -0.35 -7.71 21.83
CA HIS A 246 0.88 -7.08 22.30
C HIS A 246 0.85 -6.56 23.74
N GLU A 247 -0.32 -6.49 24.38
CA GLU A 247 -0.43 -6.12 25.78
C GLU A 247 0.23 -7.14 26.73
N ALA A 248 0.72 -6.67 27.88
CA ALA A 248 1.33 -7.53 28.90
C ALA A 248 0.26 -8.12 29.86
N LEU A 249 -0.69 -8.88 29.29
CA LEU A 249 -1.77 -9.57 30.02
C LEU A 249 -1.50 -11.07 30.22
N ASP A 250 -2.19 -11.67 31.20
CA ASP A 250 -2.24 -13.12 31.39
C ASP A 250 -2.86 -13.83 30.16
N ARG A 251 -2.39 -15.05 29.87
CA ARG A 251 -2.79 -15.81 28.69
C ARG A 251 -4.31 -16.04 28.60
N ASN A 252 -4.94 -16.43 29.71
CA ASN A 252 -6.37 -16.73 29.73
C ASN A 252 -7.19 -15.44 29.57
N VAL A 253 -6.72 -14.34 30.18
CA VAL A 253 -7.35 -13.03 30.05
C VAL A 253 -7.27 -12.54 28.60
N LYS A 254 -6.10 -12.65 27.95
CA LYS A 254 -5.96 -12.31 26.52
C LYS A 254 -6.94 -13.09 25.66
N TRP A 255 -7.05 -14.39 25.90
CA TRP A 255 -7.94 -15.26 25.15
C TRP A 255 -9.42 -14.85 25.28
N GLU A 256 -9.88 -14.62 26.51
CA GLU A 256 -11.25 -14.15 26.77
C GLU A 256 -11.50 -12.77 26.13
N CYS A 257 -10.54 -11.84 26.22
CA CYS A 257 -10.63 -10.54 25.57
C CYS A 257 -10.73 -10.64 24.05
N LEU A 258 -9.96 -11.54 23.40
CA LEU A 258 -10.02 -11.75 21.96
C LEU A 258 -11.37 -12.32 21.51
N LEU A 259 -11.91 -13.31 22.23
CA LEU A 259 -13.24 -13.86 21.92
C LEU A 259 -14.35 -12.83 22.14
N ALA A 260 -14.28 -12.05 23.22
CA ALA A 260 -15.22 -10.96 23.48
C ALA A 260 -15.14 -9.86 22.40
N LEU A 261 -13.93 -9.54 21.92
CA LEU A 261 -13.73 -8.59 20.83
C LEU A 261 -14.35 -9.10 19.52
N LEU A 262 -14.17 -10.38 19.19
CA LEU A 262 -14.78 -11.01 18.02
C LEU A 262 -16.31 -10.95 18.07
N ASP A 263 -16.89 -11.29 19.22
CA ASP A 263 -18.34 -11.24 19.44
C ASP A 263 -18.85 -9.78 19.39
N HIS A 264 -18.07 -8.81 19.89
CA HIS A 264 -18.37 -7.38 19.75
C HIS A 264 -18.40 -6.90 18.30
N HIS A 265 -17.42 -7.31 17.47
CA HIS A 265 -17.40 -6.97 16.05
C HIS A 265 -18.61 -7.55 15.32
N LEU A 266 -19.05 -8.77 15.65
CA LEU A 266 -20.28 -9.36 15.11
C LEU A 266 -21.54 -8.57 15.53
N ASP A 267 -21.62 -8.12 16.78
CA ASP A 267 -22.76 -7.34 17.27
C ASP A 267 -22.82 -5.94 16.67
N LYS A 268 -21.68 -5.25 16.55
CA LYS A 268 -21.58 -3.91 15.97
C LYS A 268 -22.15 -3.82 14.55
N ARG A 269 -22.06 -4.90 13.77
CA ARG A 269 -22.63 -4.96 12.40
C ARG A 269 -24.14 -4.82 12.38
N LYS A 270 -24.83 -5.29 13.43
CA LYS A 270 -26.30 -5.22 13.54
C LYS A 270 -26.80 -3.77 13.61
N ASP A 271 -25.96 -2.85 14.06
CA ASP A 271 -26.31 -1.43 14.22
C ASP A 271 -26.03 -0.58 12.96
N MET A 272 -25.15 -1.03 12.05
CA MET A 272 -24.76 -0.25 10.87
C MET A 272 -25.95 0.13 9.97
N PRO A 273 -26.89 -0.80 9.63
CA PRO A 273 -28.06 -0.44 8.83
C PRO A 273 -28.92 0.63 9.51
N MET A 274 -29.00 0.64 10.85
CA MET A 274 -29.76 1.66 11.57
C MET A 274 -29.19 3.07 11.36
N ARG A 275 -27.85 3.20 11.36
CA ARG A 275 -27.17 4.48 11.15
C ARG A 275 -27.36 4.99 9.72
N ILE A 276 -27.25 4.12 8.72
CA ILE A 276 -27.49 4.48 7.30
C ILE A 276 -28.92 5.01 7.12
N LYS A 277 -29.92 4.36 7.71
CA LYS A 277 -31.32 4.82 7.67
C LYS A 277 -31.48 6.25 8.21
N ARG A 278 -30.82 6.55 9.33
CA ARG A 278 -30.81 7.91 9.92
C ARG A 278 -30.12 8.92 9.02
N SER A 279 -28.96 8.58 8.45
CA SER A 279 -28.24 9.44 7.52
C SER A 279 -29.05 9.75 6.26
N PHE A 280 -29.76 8.75 5.72
CA PHE A 280 -30.65 8.94 4.58
C PHE A 280 -31.85 9.83 4.90
N GLY A 281 -32.50 9.62 6.05
CA GLY A 281 -33.56 10.51 6.53
C GLY A 281 -33.10 11.96 6.67
N ALA A 282 -31.95 12.18 7.33
CA ALA A 282 -31.36 13.50 7.48
C ALA A 282 -31.02 14.15 6.12
N TYR A 283 -30.50 13.37 5.17
CA TYR A 283 -30.24 13.87 3.82
C TYR A 283 -31.52 14.37 3.14
N LEU A 284 -32.61 13.62 3.20
CA LEU A 284 -33.89 14.03 2.62
C LEU A 284 -34.49 15.25 3.34
N GLU A 285 -34.39 15.33 4.66
CA GLU A 285 -34.84 16.50 5.43
C GLU A 285 -34.11 17.78 5.02
N CYS A 286 -32.79 17.71 4.80
CA CYS A 286 -31.99 18.87 4.41
C CYS A 286 -32.11 19.24 2.92
N ASN A 287 -32.18 18.24 2.03
CA ASN A 287 -31.99 18.46 0.59
C ASN A 287 -33.27 18.32 -0.26
N PHE A 288 -34.28 17.61 0.23
CA PHE A 288 -35.51 17.35 -0.51
C PHE A 288 -36.72 18.09 0.08
N LEU A 289 -36.89 18.00 1.41
CA LEU A 289 -38.09 18.47 2.09
C LEU A 289 -38.42 19.96 1.85
N PRO A 290 -37.45 20.90 1.83
CA PRO A 290 -37.74 22.31 1.56
C PRO A 290 -38.42 22.54 0.20
N THR A 291 -38.02 21.77 -0.80
CA THR A 291 -38.58 21.85 -2.17
C THR A 291 -39.93 21.14 -2.24
N ALA A 292 -40.05 19.96 -1.63
CA ALA A 292 -41.27 19.16 -1.66
C ALA A 292 -42.46 19.88 -1.00
N GLN A 293 -42.24 20.59 0.10
CA GLN A 293 -43.29 21.34 0.81
C GLN A 293 -43.89 22.50 0.00
N SER A 294 -43.20 22.96 -1.05
CA SER A 294 -43.72 23.99 -1.94
C SER A 294 -44.72 23.45 -2.97
N GLN A 295 -44.82 22.13 -3.12
CA GLN A 295 -45.72 21.48 -4.07
C GLN A 295 -47.15 21.36 -3.51
N PRO A 296 -48.19 21.45 -4.36
CA PRO A 296 -49.58 21.29 -3.93
C PRO A 296 -49.87 19.93 -3.28
N THR A 297 -49.19 18.88 -3.77
CA THR A 297 -49.29 17.50 -3.29
C THR A 297 -47.87 16.94 -3.20
N PRO A 298 -47.16 17.12 -2.07
CA PRO A 298 -45.78 16.66 -1.94
C PRO A 298 -45.68 15.15 -2.18
N SER A 299 -44.81 14.75 -3.10
CA SER A 299 -44.55 13.34 -3.43
C SER A 299 -43.05 13.10 -3.53
N LEU A 300 -42.58 11.99 -2.97
CA LEU A 300 -41.21 11.51 -3.14
C LEU A 300 -41.19 10.43 -4.22
N VAL A 301 -40.48 10.67 -5.32
CA VAL A 301 -40.38 9.76 -6.47
C VAL A 301 -38.98 9.15 -6.52
N ILE A 302 -38.89 7.84 -6.31
CA ILE A 302 -37.62 7.10 -6.27
C ILE A 302 -37.58 6.02 -7.33
N LEU A 303 -36.49 5.99 -8.11
CA LEU A 303 -36.10 4.86 -8.94
C LEU A 303 -35.05 4.03 -8.21
N SER A 304 -35.21 2.71 -8.17
CA SER A 304 -34.22 1.77 -7.63
C SER A 304 -34.18 0.49 -8.46
N LEU A 305 -33.15 -0.31 -8.26
CA LEU A 305 -33.03 -1.67 -8.79
C LEU A 305 -32.43 -2.63 -7.76
N SER A 306 -32.32 -3.91 -8.13
CA SER A 306 -31.83 -5.02 -7.28
C SER A 306 -32.71 -5.28 -6.04
N ALA A 307 -32.31 -6.22 -5.17
CA ALA A 307 -32.97 -6.57 -3.93
C ALA A 307 -32.10 -6.20 -2.72
N SER A 308 -32.03 -4.90 -2.41
CA SER A 308 -31.31 -4.39 -1.23
C SER A 308 -32.23 -4.14 -0.04
N SER A 309 -32.00 -4.88 1.06
CA SER A 309 -32.70 -4.68 2.33
C SER A 309 -32.39 -3.31 2.95
N THR A 310 -31.14 -2.85 2.85
CA THR A 310 -30.72 -1.52 3.32
C THR A 310 -31.49 -0.42 2.62
N ILE A 311 -31.65 -0.49 1.28
CA ILE A 311 -32.44 0.50 0.53
C ILE A 311 -33.91 0.42 0.93
N ARG A 312 -34.51 -0.79 0.92
CA ARG A 312 -35.91 -1.01 1.32
C ARG A 312 -36.22 -0.36 2.68
N ASP A 313 -35.42 -0.68 3.68
CA ASP A 313 -35.66 -0.23 5.04
C ASP A 313 -35.39 1.27 5.19
N SER A 314 -34.42 1.82 4.46
CA SER A 314 -34.12 3.27 4.44
C SER A 314 -35.24 4.08 3.80
N ILE A 315 -35.80 3.62 2.68
CA ILE A 315 -36.96 4.27 2.05
C ILE A 315 -38.15 4.32 3.01
N LEU A 316 -38.52 3.18 3.59
CA LEU A 316 -39.71 3.09 4.44
C LEU A 316 -39.54 3.85 5.76
N GLU A 317 -38.33 3.85 6.35
CA GLU A 317 -38.05 4.61 7.56
C GLU A 317 -38.08 6.12 7.32
N ALA A 318 -37.40 6.58 6.26
CA ALA A 318 -37.37 8.00 5.92
C ALA A 318 -38.77 8.51 5.52
N PHE A 319 -39.53 7.73 4.72
CA PHE A 319 -40.89 8.12 4.37
C PHE A 319 -41.80 8.25 5.61
N ALA A 320 -41.65 7.36 6.60
CA ALA A 320 -42.42 7.42 7.82
C ALA A 320 -42.12 8.69 8.66
N SER A 321 -40.89 9.19 8.65
CA SER A 321 -40.50 10.39 9.40
C SER A 321 -40.79 11.69 8.66
N LEU A 322 -40.71 11.69 7.32
CA LEU A 322 -40.93 12.88 6.51
C LEU A 322 -42.42 13.28 6.49
N PRO A 323 -42.76 14.58 6.55
CA PRO A 323 -44.14 15.05 6.49
C PRO A 323 -44.63 15.16 5.02
N ILE A 324 -44.62 14.04 4.29
CA ILE A 324 -45.06 13.94 2.89
C ILE A 324 -46.12 12.83 2.72
N PRO A 325 -47.25 13.08 2.05
CA PRO A 325 -48.32 12.10 1.96
C PRO A 325 -48.06 10.97 0.95
N ASN A 326 -47.30 11.23 -0.12
CA ASN A 326 -47.18 10.32 -1.26
C ASN A 326 -45.74 9.82 -1.46
N LEU A 327 -45.61 8.52 -1.76
CA LEU A 327 -44.38 7.85 -2.16
C LEU A 327 -44.62 7.11 -3.49
N ASP A 328 -43.91 7.49 -4.55
CA ASP A 328 -43.88 6.78 -5.84
C ASP A 328 -42.55 6.02 -5.95
N LEU A 329 -42.63 4.69 -5.92
CA LEU A 329 -41.49 3.80 -6.05
C LEU A 329 -41.53 3.08 -7.39
N ARG A 330 -40.46 3.26 -8.15
CA ARG A 330 -40.25 2.61 -9.44
C ARG A 330 -39.08 1.67 -9.30
N ILE A 331 -39.34 0.38 -9.48
CA ILE A 331 -38.35 -0.68 -9.26
C ILE A 331 -38.05 -1.35 -10.60
N LEU A 332 -36.80 -1.31 -11.01
CA LEU A 332 -36.35 -2.06 -12.18
C LEU A 332 -36.16 -3.53 -11.83
N GLU A 333 -36.69 -4.44 -12.65
CA GLU A 333 -36.36 -5.86 -12.61
C GLU A 333 -35.38 -6.23 -13.73
N SER A 334 -34.32 -6.95 -13.34
CA SER A 334 -33.31 -7.47 -14.25
C SER A 334 -33.28 -8.99 -14.22
N ARG A 335 -33.05 -9.58 -15.39
CA ARG A 335 -32.85 -11.03 -15.56
C ARG A 335 -31.43 -11.44 -15.14
N PRO A 336 -31.21 -12.71 -14.75
CA PRO A 336 -32.15 -13.84 -14.78
C PRO A 336 -33.03 -14.01 -13.54
N LEU A 337 -32.63 -13.46 -12.38
CA LEU A 337 -33.31 -13.71 -11.09
C LEU A 337 -34.53 -12.83 -10.81
N CYS A 338 -34.74 -11.76 -11.59
CA CYS A 338 -35.84 -10.82 -11.41
C CYS A 338 -35.90 -10.23 -9.99
N GLU A 339 -34.73 -9.92 -9.40
CA GLU A 339 -34.59 -9.44 -8.01
C GLU A 339 -35.48 -8.24 -7.68
N GLY A 340 -35.73 -7.35 -8.66
CA GLY A 340 -36.62 -6.19 -8.49
C GLY A 340 -38.06 -6.57 -8.08
N VAL A 341 -38.56 -7.73 -8.52
CA VAL A 341 -39.87 -8.24 -8.10
C VAL A 341 -39.87 -8.62 -6.62
N ASN A 342 -38.77 -9.21 -6.13
CA ASN A 342 -38.60 -9.54 -4.72
C ASN A 342 -38.54 -8.26 -3.87
N MET A 343 -37.82 -7.23 -4.33
CA MET A 343 -37.77 -5.92 -3.67
C MET A 343 -39.15 -5.29 -3.58
N ALA A 344 -39.89 -5.21 -4.70
CA ALA A 344 -41.23 -4.64 -4.76
C ALA A 344 -42.21 -5.37 -3.83
N SER A 345 -42.20 -6.72 -3.86
CA SER A 345 -43.02 -7.54 -2.96
C SER A 345 -42.70 -7.28 -1.48
N SER A 346 -41.40 -7.22 -1.14
CA SER A 346 -40.96 -6.96 0.23
C SER A 346 -41.33 -5.55 0.72
N ILE A 347 -41.23 -4.53 -0.15
CA ILE A 347 -41.66 -3.15 0.14
C ILE A 347 -43.16 -3.11 0.40
N LEU A 348 -43.96 -3.71 -0.48
CA LEU A 348 -45.42 -3.70 -0.36
C LEU A 348 -45.87 -4.34 0.96
N SER A 349 -45.30 -5.50 1.29
CA SER A 349 -45.60 -6.21 2.53
C SER A 349 -45.23 -5.38 3.77
N ALA A 350 -44.03 -4.78 3.79
CA ALA A 350 -43.57 -3.95 4.90
C ALA A 350 -44.39 -2.65 5.02
N PHE A 351 -44.78 -2.05 3.90
CA PHE A 351 -45.63 -0.86 3.88
C PHE A 351 -47.01 -1.15 4.46
N GLN A 352 -47.67 -2.23 4.03
CA GLN A 352 -48.98 -2.64 4.55
C GLN A 352 -48.96 -2.94 6.04
N SER A 353 -47.86 -3.50 6.54
CA SER A 353 -47.68 -3.75 7.97
C SER A 353 -47.50 -2.46 8.79
N ARG A 354 -46.91 -1.41 8.20
CA ARG A 354 -46.57 -0.16 8.89
C ARG A 354 -47.68 0.89 8.78
N PHE A 355 -48.37 0.94 7.65
CA PHE A 355 -49.40 1.93 7.33
C PHE A 355 -50.73 1.21 7.02
N PRO A 356 -51.70 1.22 7.95
CA PRO A 356 -53.01 0.63 7.71
C PRO A 356 -53.76 1.39 6.60
N SER A 357 -54.77 0.76 5.97
CA SER A 357 -55.54 1.38 4.88
C SER A 357 -56.26 2.68 5.23
N SER A 358 -56.39 3.00 6.52
CA SER A 358 -56.94 4.26 7.02
C SER A 358 -55.90 5.40 7.14
N SER A 359 -54.63 5.12 6.84
CA SER A 359 -53.52 6.08 6.87
C SER A 359 -53.67 7.13 5.75
N ASP A 360 -53.20 8.35 6.01
CA ASP A 360 -53.07 9.43 5.02
C ASP A 360 -51.82 9.27 4.14
N ARG A 361 -51.07 8.19 4.34
CA ARG A 361 -49.88 7.82 3.57
C ARG A 361 -50.24 6.94 2.39
N HIS A 362 -49.73 7.26 1.20
CA HIS A 362 -50.01 6.55 -0.04
C HIS A 362 -48.72 6.08 -0.70
N LEU A 363 -48.71 4.81 -1.15
CA LEU A 363 -47.65 4.20 -1.92
C LEU A 363 -48.16 3.86 -3.32
N GLU A 364 -47.53 4.44 -4.33
CA GLU A 364 -47.58 3.97 -5.70
C GLU A 364 -46.32 3.15 -5.96
N LEU A 365 -46.48 1.90 -6.39
CA LEU A 365 -45.37 0.97 -6.61
C LEU A 365 -45.47 0.39 -8.02
N THR A 366 -44.50 0.72 -8.87
CA THR A 366 -44.44 0.28 -10.27
C THR A 366 -43.19 -0.54 -10.51
N VAL A 367 -43.35 -1.73 -11.09
CA VAL A 367 -42.22 -2.57 -11.54
C VAL A 367 -42.04 -2.38 -13.04
N HIS A 368 -40.81 -2.06 -13.46
CA HIS A 368 -40.43 -1.89 -14.86
C HIS A 368 -39.35 -2.90 -15.23
N THR A 369 -39.37 -3.36 -16.48
CA THR A 369 -38.20 -4.06 -17.03
C THR A 369 -37.01 -3.11 -17.06
N ASP A 370 -35.81 -3.63 -16.84
CA ASP A 370 -34.56 -2.85 -16.96
C ASP A 370 -34.42 -2.17 -18.33
N ALA A 371 -34.89 -2.82 -19.41
CA ALA A 371 -34.97 -2.24 -20.76
C ALA A 371 -35.84 -0.97 -20.84
N SER A 372 -36.71 -0.73 -19.85
CA SER A 372 -37.58 0.45 -19.74
C SER A 372 -37.01 1.53 -18.82
N ALA A 373 -35.73 1.45 -18.42
CA ALA A 373 -35.11 2.39 -17.48
C ALA A 373 -35.35 3.87 -17.81
N ALA A 374 -35.23 4.27 -19.08
CA ALA A 374 -35.50 5.64 -19.52
C ALA A 374 -36.95 6.09 -19.33
N LEU A 375 -37.91 5.17 -19.48
CA LEU A 375 -39.32 5.48 -19.22
C LEU A 375 -39.59 5.59 -17.73
N ALA A 376 -39.01 4.69 -16.93
CA ALA A 376 -39.12 4.69 -15.48
C ALA A 376 -38.48 5.93 -14.83
N SER A 377 -37.47 6.51 -15.48
CA SER A 377 -36.69 7.66 -14.96
C SER A 377 -37.36 9.03 -15.14
N LYS A 378 -38.54 9.13 -15.76
CA LYS A 378 -39.21 10.42 -15.96
C LYS A 378 -39.64 11.04 -14.64
N GLU A 379 -39.31 12.29 -14.37
CA GLU A 379 -39.80 13.00 -13.16
C GLU A 379 -39.41 12.30 -11.84
N VAL A 380 -38.32 11.54 -11.82
CA VAL A 380 -37.79 10.97 -10.57
C VAL A 380 -36.99 12.02 -9.82
N ASP A 381 -37.15 12.06 -8.49
CA ASP A 381 -36.33 12.91 -7.61
C ASP A 381 -34.97 12.28 -7.38
N PHE A 382 -34.96 10.97 -7.11
CA PHE A 382 -33.77 10.21 -6.76
C PHE A 382 -33.67 8.89 -7.53
N VAL A 383 -32.45 8.56 -7.95
CA VAL A 383 -32.05 7.19 -8.24
C VAL A 383 -31.28 6.67 -7.04
N LEU A 384 -31.80 5.65 -6.37
CA LEU A 384 -31.12 5.02 -5.24
C LEU A 384 -30.37 3.77 -5.71
N LEU A 385 -29.08 3.73 -5.40
CA LEU A 385 -28.22 2.59 -5.63
C LEU A 385 -27.74 2.01 -4.30
N GLY A 386 -27.58 0.69 -4.29
CA GLY A 386 -26.71 0.04 -3.32
C GLY A 386 -25.29 0.02 -3.86
N ALA A 387 -24.36 -0.44 -3.04
CA ALA A 387 -23.05 -0.84 -3.52
C ALA A 387 -22.76 -2.26 -3.01
N ASP A 388 -22.13 -3.06 -3.87
CA ASP A 388 -21.41 -4.26 -3.46
C ASP A 388 -19.92 -3.97 -3.28
N ARG A 389 -19.42 -2.96 -4.01
CA ARG A 389 -18.07 -2.41 -3.89
C ARG A 389 -18.03 -0.95 -4.32
N ILE A 390 -17.17 -0.17 -3.70
CA ILE A 390 -16.85 1.21 -4.10
C ILE A 390 -15.34 1.27 -4.38
N SER A 391 -14.93 1.76 -5.54
CA SER A 391 -13.52 1.95 -5.89
C SER A 391 -12.91 3.16 -5.16
N ASP A 392 -11.59 3.34 -5.25
CA ASP A 392 -10.89 4.50 -4.70
C ASP A 392 -11.29 5.83 -5.33
N SER A 393 -11.69 5.80 -6.60
CA SER A 393 -12.21 6.96 -7.35
C SER A 393 -13.65 7.32 -6.97
N GLY A 394 -14.36 6.44 -6.24
CA GLY A 394 -15.78 6.58 -5.92
C GLY A 394 -16.72 5.83 -6.87
N SER A 395 -16.26 5.25 -7.97
CA SER A 395 -17.13 4.42 -8.82
C SER A 395 -17.75 3.28 -8.02
N VAL A 396 -19.01 2.94 -8.29
CA VAL A 396 -19.78 1.95 -7.55
C VAL A 396 -20.04 0.73 -8.40
N SER A 397 -19.62 -0.43 -7.92
CA SER A 397 -20.03 -1.72 -8.46
C SER A 397 -21.32 -2.16 -7.81
N ASN A 398 -22.35 -2.37 -8.61
CA ASN A 398 -23.66 -2.86 -8.19
C ASN A 398 -24.24 -3.78 -9.28
N LYS A 399 -25.41 -4.40 -9.03
CA LYS A 399 -26.04 -5.31 -9.98
C LYS A 399 -26.19 -4.71 -11.38
N THR A 400 -25.99 -5.55 -12.39
CA THR A 400 -26.23 -5.22 -13.80
C THR A 400 -27.62 -4.62 -14.00
N GLY A 401 -27.68 -3.52 -14.74
CA GLY A 401 -28.84 -2.63 -14.85
C GLY A 401 -28.63 -1.28 -14.14
N SER A 402 -27.69 -1.18 -13.21
CA SER A 402 -27.34 0.06 -12.49
C SER A 402 -26.84 1.18 -13.40
N LEU A 403 -25.88 0.89 -14.27
CA LEU A 403 -25.29 1.90 -15.16
C LEU A 403 -26.31 2.40 -16.21
N PRO A 404 -27.04 1.51 -16.93
CA PRO A 404 -28.12 1.94 -17.81
C PRO A 404 -29.20 2.76 -17.09
N ALA A 405 -29.55 2.43 -15.85
CA ALA A 405 -30.54 3.17 -15.06
C ALA A 405 -30.06 4.59 -14.75
N VAL A 406 -28.83 4.74 -14.27
CA VAL A 406 -28.23 6.05 -13.96
C VAL A 406 -28.07 6.91 -15.22
N LEU A 407 -27.54 6.35 -16.31
CA LEU A 407 -27.39 7.07 -17.58
C LEU A 407 -28.76 7.53 -18.11
N SER A 408 -29.76 6.65 -18.03
CA SER A 408 -31.13 6.95 -18.43
C SER A 408 -31.72 8.10 -17.60
N ALA A 409 -31.54 8.08 -16.28
CA ALA A 409 -32.04 9.12 -15.40
C ALA A 409 -31.33 10.46 -15.63
N LYS A 410 -30.00 10.48 -15.70
CA LYS A 410 -29.23 11.69 -15.99
C LYS A 410 -29.60 12.32 -17.34
N HIS A 411 -30.01 11.50 -18.32
CA HIS A 411 -30.45 12.00 -19.61
C HIS A 411 -31.90 12.50 -19.60
N VAL A 412 -32.84 11.71 -19.08
CA VAL A 412 -34.29 11.98 -19.16
C VAL A 412 -34.74 12.98 -18.10
N CYS A 413 -34.13 12.95 -16.92
CA CYS A 413 -34.40 13.86 -15.81
C CYS A 413 -33.07 14.37 -15.22
N PRO A 414 -32.38 15.34 -15.85
CA PRO A 414 -31.07 15.82 -15.40
C PRO A 414 -31.05 16.38 -13.97
N ALA A 415 -32.21 16.77 -13.43
CA ALA A 415 -32.36 17.23 -12.06
C ALA A 415 -32.34 16.08 -11.03
N ALA A 416 -32.56 14.83 -11.46
CA ALA A 416 -32.55 13.67 -10.59
C ALA A 416 -31.17 13.48 -9.94
N LYS A 417 -31.19 13.22 -8.63
CA LYS A 417 -30.00 12.97 -7.84
C LYS A 417 -29.73 11.48 -7.71
N VAL A 418 -28.51 11.06 -7.98
CA VAL A 418 -28.06 9.68 -7.85
C VAL A 418 -27.41 9.52 -6.49
N LEU A 419 -28.05 8.76 -5.60
CA LEU A 419 -27.58 8.55 -4.24
C LEU A 419 -27.18 7.09 -4.05
N VAL A 420 -26.04 6.87 -3.41
CA VAL A 420 -25.54 5.54 -3.08
C VAL A 420 -25.74 5.32 -1.59
N LEU A 421 -26.54 4.33 -1.20
CA LEU A 421 -26.73 3.93 0.19
C LEU A 421 -25.86 2.69 0.45
N SER A 422 -24.78 2.87 1.21
CA SER A 422 -23.79 1.81 1.44
C SER A 422 -23.04 2.01 2.74
N GLU A 423 -22.66 0.90 3.36
CA GLU A 423 -21.64 0.87 4.39
C GLU A 423 -20.28 1.34 3.85
N LEU A 424 -19.49 2.06 4.65
CA LEU A 424 -18.13 2.48 4.29
C LEU A 424 -17.15 1.30 4.14
N GLU A 425 -17.48 0.17 4.75
CA GLU A 425 -16.68 -1.06 4.61
C GLU A 425 -16.63 -1.58 3.17
N LYS A 426 -17.54 -1.15 2.29
CA LYS A 426 -17.54 -1.57 0.88
C LYS A 426 -16.52 -0.83 0.02
N VAL A 427 -15.82 0.15 0.57
CA VAL A 427 -14.70 0.82 -0.10
C VAL A 427 -13.53 -0.16 -0.24
N ALA A 428 -13.12 -0.40 -1.48
CA ALA A 428 -12.04 -1.31 -1.82
C ALA A 428 -10.66 -0.67 -1.61
N GLU A 429 -9.63 -1.49 -1.67
CA GLU A 429 -8.25 -1.01 -1.77
C GLU A 429 -8.03 -0.25 -3.10
N PRO A 430 -7.08 0.71 -3.15
CA PRO A 430 -6.76 1.48 -4.35
C PRO A 430 -6.34 0.58 -5.51
N GLY A 431 -6.86 0.88 -6.69
CA GLY A 431 -6.67 0.06 -7.89
C GLY A 431 -7.61 0.47 -9.01
N THR A 432 -7.24 0.15 -10.24
CA THR A 432 -8.11 0.38 -11.40
C THR A 432 -9.38 -0.47 -11.31
N GLU A 433 -10.51 -0.02 -11.85
CA GLU A 433 -11.75 -0.81 -11.92
C GLU A 433 -11.52 -2.19 -12.57
N SER A 434 -10.67 -2.24 -13.61
CA SER A 434 -10.26 -3.47 -14.29
C SER A 434 -9.38 -4.41 -13.46
N SER A 435 -8.77 -3.90 -12.38
CA SER A 435 -7.99 -4.73 -11.44
C SER A 435 -8.88 -5.46 -10.43
N HIS A 436 -10.17 -5.13 -10.37
CA HIS A 436 -11.14 -5.84 -9.57
C HIS A 436 -11.77 -7.00 -10.37
N SER A 437 -11.90 -8.16 -9.74
CA SER A 437 -12.52 -9.32 -10.37
C SER A 437 -13.99 -9.06 -10.70
N HIS A 438 -14.36 -9.23 -11.97
CA HIS A 438 -15.75 -9.26 -12.40
C HIS A 438 -16.37 -10.61 -12.02
N GLU A 439 -17.56 -10.60 -11.42
CA GLU A 439 -18.34 -11.82 -11.21
C GLU A 439 -19.19 -12.10 -12.46
N GLU A 440 -18.84 -13.16 -13.16
CA GLU A 440 -19.67 -13.78 -14.19
C GLU A 440 -20.16 -15.12 -13.64
N ASN A 441 -21.48 -15.25 -13.45
CA ASN A 441 -22.08 -16.47 -12.92
C ASN A 441 -22.32 -17.52 -14.01
N ASP A 442 -22.65 -18.75 -13.61
CA ASP A 442 -22.86 -19.86 -14.55
C ASP A 442 -23.90 -19.45 -15.62
N PRO A 443 -23.55 -19.48 -16.92
CA PRO A 443 -24.46 -19.17 -18.01
C PRO A 443 -25.75 -20.02 -18.00
N LYS A 444 -25.73 -21.20 -17.36
CA LYS A 444 -26.89 -22.06 -17.17
C LYS A 444 -28.03 -21.38 -16.42
N GLU A 445 -27.75 -20.38 -15.58
CA GLU A 445 -28.79 -19.63 -14.89
C GLU A 445 -29.67 -18.85 -15.88
N LEU A 446 -29.04 -18.13 -16.80
CA LEU A 446 -29.73 -17.37 -17.84
C LEU A 446 -30.39 -18.29 -18.88
N VAL A 447 -29.70 -19.37 -19.28
CA VAL A 447 -30.28 -20.40 -20.17
C VAL A 447 -31.46 -21.10 -19.50
N GLY A 448 -31.36 -21.40 -18.21
CA GLY A 448 -32.40 -21.99 -17.39
C GLY A 448 -33.64 -21.10 -17.31
N CYS A 449 -33.45 -19.79 -17.12
CA CYS A 449 -34.52 -18.80 -17.18
C CYS A 449 -35.26 -18.83 -18.53
N TRP A 450 -34.53 -18.92 -19.66
CA TRP A 450 -35.16 -19.04 -20.99
C TRP A 450 -35.90 -20.36 -21.19
N LEU A 451 -35.37 -21.47 -20.68
CA LEU A 451 -36.02 -22.79 -20.73
C LEU A 451 -37.33 -22.79 -19.93
N GLN A 452 -37.31 -22.26 -18.71
CA GLN A 452 -38.49 -22.12 -17.86
C GLN A 452 -39.56 -21.23 -18.51
N SER A 453 -39.12 -20.19 -19.23
CA SER A 453 -40.00 -19.28 -19.98
C SER A 453 -40.49 -19.85 -21.32
N GLY A 454 -40.08 -21.06 -21.70
CA GLY A 454 -40.52 -21.72 -22.93
C GLY A 454 -40.03 -21.06 -24.22
N ILE A 455 -38.90 -20.36 -24.19
CA ILE A 455 -38.34 -19.68 -25.38
C ILE A 455 -37.92 -20.73 -26.42
N LYS A 456 -38.32 -20.53 -27.69
CA LYS A 456 -37.99 -21.45 -28.80
C LYS A 456 -36.49 -21.33 -29.16
N GLY A 457 -35.85 -22.47 -29.45
CA GLY A 457 -34.45 -22.51 -29.92
C GLY A 457 -33.38 -22.59 -28.83
N VAL A 458 -33.75 -22.49 -27.55
CA VAL A 458 -32.80 -22.50 -26.41
C VAL A 458 -31.96 -23.79 -26.32
N LYS A 459 -32.52 -24.93 -26.73
CA LYS A 459 -31.79 -26.21 -26.75
C LYS A 459 -30.53 -26.16 -27.63
N MET A 460 -30.56 -25.42 -28.75
CA MET A 460 -29.39 -25.24 -29.62
C MET A 460 -28.29 -24.42 -28.95
N PHE A 461 -28.66 -23.43 -28.14
CA PHE A 461 -27.69 -22.66 -27.35
C PHE A 461 -27.12 -23.50 -26.21
N ALA A 462 -27.96 -24.26 -25.49
CA ALA A 462 -27.52 -25.15 -24.41
C ALA A 462 -26.57 -26.26 -24.90
N GLU A 463 -26.87 -26.86 -26.05
CA GLU A 463 -26.01 -27.83 -26.73
C GLU A 463 -24.72 -27.17 -27.24
N GLY A 464 -24.81 -25.96 -27.83
CA GLY A 464 -23.66 -25.22 -28.34
C GLY A 464 -22.69 -24.70 -27.27
N THR A 465 -23.18 -24.30 -26.09
CA THR A 465 -22.32 -23.94 -24.94
C THR A 465 -21.62 -25.13 -24.30
N SER A 466 -22.13 -26.35 -24.54
CA SER A 466 -21.56 -27.60 -24.01
C SER A 466 -20.70 -28.35 -25.04
N ALA A 467 -20.62 -27.85 -26.27
CA ALA A 467 -19.92 -28.50 -27.37
C ALA A 467 -18.40 -28.31 -27.24
N ASP A 468 -17.66 -29.38 -27.51
CA ASP A 468 -16.21 -29.38 -27.58
C ASP A 468 -15.74 -28.52 -28.76
N ARG A 469 -15.04 -27.41 -28.46
CA ARG A 469 -14.58 -26.44 -29.47
C ARG A 469 -13.62 -27.06 -30.48
N ASP A 470 -12.98 -28.18 -30.15
CA ASP A 470 -12.05 -28.87 -31.05
C ASP A 470 -12.77 -29.77 -32.08
N ASN A 471 -14.08 -30.01 -31.91
CA ASN A 471 -14.89 -30.91 -32.76
C ASN A 471 -16.07 -30.22 -33.45
N THR A 472 -16.24 -28.90 -33.30
CA THR A 472 -17.29 -28.12 -33.98
C THR A 472 -16.72 -26.96 -34.79
N ASN A 473 -17.43 -26.52 -35.83
CA ASN A 473 -17.07 -25.34 -36.63
C ASN A 473 -17.76 -24.05 -36.14
N TYR A 474 -18.31 -24.05 -34.92
CA TYR A 474 -19.01 -22.92 -34.32
C TYR A 474 -18.77 -22.88 -32.81
N ALA A 475 -18.79 -21.67 -32.24
CA ALA A 475 -18.71 -21.43 -30.80
C ALA A 475 -19.87 -20.53 -30.38
N VAL A 476 -20.60 -20.93 -29.34
CA VAL A 476 -21.68 -20.14 -28.73
C VAL A 476 -21.24 -19.82 -27.32
N GLU A 477 -21.26 -18.54 -26.96
CA GLU A 477 -20.95 -18.05 -25.62
C GLU A 477 -22.17 -17.29 -25.08
N VAL A 478 -22.60 -17.65 -23.87
CA VAL A 478 -23.66 -16.95 -23.14
C VAL A 478 -22.99 -16.31 -21.94
N LYS A 479 -23.17 -14.99 -21.78
CA LYS A 479 -22.57 -14.23 -20.69
C LYS A 479 -23.60 -13.84 -19.64
N ASN A 480 -23.24 -14.01 -18.37
CA ASN A 480 -24.10 -13.71 -17.22
C ASN A 480 -23.35 -12.79 -16.23
N ILE A 481 -23.13 -11.55 -16.66
CA ILE A 481 -22.43 -10.53 -15.88
C ILE A 481 -23.35 -10.05 -14.77
N TYR A 482 -22.92 -10.23 -13.52
CA TYR A 482 -23.74 -9.93 -12.35
C TYR A 482 -23.59 -8.49 -11.84
N PHE A 483 -22.40 -7.93 -11.98
CA PHE A 483 -22.07 -6.59 -11.50
C PHE A 483 -21.46 -5.73 -12.60
N GLU A 484 -21.74 -4.43 -12.53
CA GLU A 484 -21.18 -3.41 -13.40
C GLU A 484 -20.86 -2.15 -12.59
N TRP A 485 -20.00 -1.30 -13.16
CA TRP A 485 -19.54 -0.07 -12.53
C TRP A 485 -20.38 1.14 -12.98
N VAL A 486 -20.82 1.93 -12.00
CA VAL A 486 -21.35 3.28 -12.18
C VAL A 486 -20.23 4.26 -11.85
N PRO A 487 -19.76 5.07 -12.82
CA PRO A 487 -18.70 6.04 -12.60
C PRO A 487 -19.03 7.09 -11.54
N ALA A 488 -18.02 7.50 -10.78
CA ALA A 488 -18.16 8.48 -9.69
C ALA A 488 -18.77 9.82 -10.14
N GLU A 489 -18.48 10.27 -11.36
CA GLU A 489 -19.00 11.52 -11.92
C GLU A 489 -20.52 11.52 -12.14
N LEU A 490 -21.16 10.35 -12.13
CA LEU A 490 -22.60 10.22 -12.24
C LEU A 490 -23.30 10.16 -10.87
N ILE A 491 -22.54 10.10 -9.77
CA ILE A 491 -23.02 9.95 -8.40
C ILE A 491 -23.01 11.32 -7.70
N ASP A 492 -24.13 11.70 -7.09
CA ASP A 492 -24.26 12.99 -6.40
C ASP A 492 -23.86 12.92 -4.92
N ALA A 493 -24.08 11.78 -4.24
CA ALA A 493 -23.71 11.61 -2.84
C ALA A 493 -23.62 10.13 -2.41
N TYR A 494 -22.75 9.87 -1.43
CA TYR A 494 -22.64 8.58 -0.75
C TYR A 494 -23.22 8.72 0.67
N ILE A 495 -24.17 7.89 1.03
CA ILE A 495 -24.87 7.91 2.32
C ILE A 495 -24.49 6.65 3.08
N CYS A 496 -23.77 6.85 4.19
CA CYS A 496 -23.22 5.78 5.01
C CYS A 496 -23.56 5.95 6.49
N GLU A 497 -23.04 5.06 7.32
CA GLU A 497 -23.20 5.07 8.78
C GLU A 497 -22.57 6.31 9.45
N GLU A 498 -21.62 6.99 8.79
CA GLU A 498 -20.96 8.22 9.27
C GLU A 498 -21.64 9.51 8.77
N GLY A 499 -22.60 9.40 7.84
CA GLY A 499 -23.30 10.55 7.28
C GLY A 499 -23.23 10.56 5.75
N THR A 500 -23.32 11.76 5.18
CA THR A 500 -23.20 12.00 3.74
C THR A 500 -21.75 12.34 3.39
N LEU A 501 -21.18 11.63 2.45
CA LEU A 501 -19.80 11.75 2.00
C LEU A 501 -19.71 12.10 0.53
N ASP A 502 -18.57 12.67 0.15
CA ASP A 502 -18.16 12.91 -1.24
C ASP A 502 -17.08 11.91 -1.68
N ALA A 503 -16.66 12.03 -2.93
CA ALA A 503 -15.61 11.16 -3.50
C ALA A 503 -14.25 11.32 -2.80
N SER A 504 -13.94 12.49 -2.22
CA SER A 504 -12.67 12.72 -1.51
C SER A 504 -12.60 11.87 -0.25
N ALA A 505 -13.69 11.82 0.53
CA ALA A 505 -13.77 10.98 1.71
C ALA A 505 -13.68 9.48 1.36
N ILE A 506 -14.22 9.05 0.21
CA ILE A 506 -14.05 7.67 -0.29
C ILE A 506 -12.59 7.38 -0.61
N GLN A 507 -11.90 8.32 -1.27
CA GLN A 507 -10.48 8.16 -1.59
C GLN A 507 -9.60 8.07 -0.33
N GLU A 508 -9.86 8.92 0.67
CA GLU A 508 -9.17 8.84 1.96
C GLU A 508 -9.39 7.47 2.63
N LYS A 509 -10.64 6.98 2.62
CA LYS A 509 -10.97 5.65 3.14
C LYS A 509 -10.21 4.55 2.40
N ALA A 510 -10.15 4.60 1.07
CA ALA A 510 -9.40 3.63 0.27
C ALA A 510 -7.90 3.62 0.61
N GLN A 511 -7.30 4.80 0.82
CA GLN A 511 -5.90 4.89 1.26
C GLN A 511 -5.68 4.27 2.66
N GLN A 512 -6.60 4.51 3.60
CA GLN A 512 -6.56 3.86 4.92
C GLN A 512 -6.67 2.33 4.80
N VAL A 513 -7.51 1.82 3.89
CA VAL A 513 -7.60 0.38 3.60
C VAL A 513 -6.25 -0.14 3.11
N LYS A 514 -5.60 0.54 2.15
CA LYS A 514 -4.28 0.14 1.63
C LYS A 514 -3.23 0.02 2.73
N GLN A 515 -3.13 1.03 3.59
CA GLN A 515 -2.17 1.05 4.69
C GLN A 515 -2.38 -0.13 5.64
N LYS A 516 -3.63 -0.45 5.95
CA LYS A 516 -3.97 -1.59 6.81
C LYS A 516 -3.73 -2.94 6.11
N VAL A 517 -4.02 -3.05 4.81
CA VAL A 517 -3.67 -4.24 4.00
C VAL A 517 -2.17 -4.50 4.06
N ASP A 518 -1.35 -3.47 3.83
CA ASP A 518 0.11 -3.61 3.86
C ASP A 518 0.59 -4.02 5.25
N ARG A 519 0.03 -3.44 6.31
CA ARG A 519 0.39 -3.77 7.70
C ARG A 519 0.03 -5.20 8.09
N TYR A 520 -1.23 -5.59 7.89
CA TYR A 520 -1.74 -6.86 8.44
C TYR A 520 -1.58 -8.02 7.48
N PHE A 521 -1.59 -7.76 6.18
CA PHE A 521 -1.59 -8.77 5.14
C PHE A 521 -0.33 -8.75 4.26
N ALA A 522 0.72 -8.01 4.58
CA ALA A 522 2.04 -8.40 4.10
C ALA A 522 2.51 -9.68 4.84
N PHE A 523 2.06 -10.88 4.41
CA PHE A 523 2.68 -12.13 4.87
C PHE A 523 3.98 -12.32 4.13
N THR A 524 5.05 -12.00 4.81
CA THR A 524 6.39 -12.13 4.29
C THR A 524 7.09 -13.16 5.15
N TYR A 525 6.76 -14.43 4.90
CA TYR A 525 7.77 -15.47 5.08
C TYR A 525 8.79 -15.28 3.96
N PRO A 526 10.10 -15.28 4.29
CA PRO A 526 11.10 -14.47 3.61
C PRO A 526 11.30 -14.98 2.20
N LEU A 527 10.60 -14.31 1.32
CA LEU A 527 11.19 -13.81 0.12
C LEU A 527 11.42 -12.34 0.42
N CYS A 528 12.69 -11.94 0.25
CA CYS A 528 13.24 -10.61 0.50
C CYS A 528 12.11 -9.56 0.48
N PHE A 529 11.93 -8.80 1.56
CA PHE A 529 10.82 -7.84 1.82
C PHE A 529 9.66 -8.28 2.73
N SER A 530 9.89 -8.70 3.98
CA SER A 530 9.53 -7.88 5.16
C SER A 530 9.99 -8.52 6.47
N THR A 531 10.74 -7.73 7.22
CA THR A 531 10.47 -7.42 8.63
C THR A 531 11.35 -6.21 8.85
N SER A 532 10.74 -5.03 9.01
CA SER A 532 11.48 -3.77 9.12
C SER A 532 12.57 -3.79 10.20
N ARG A 533 12.52 -4.71 11.17
CA ARG A 533 13.60 -4.88 12.16
C ARG A 533 14.76 -5.79 11.72
N PHE A 534 14.55 -6.76 10.82
CA PHE A 534 15.61 -7.63 10.29
C PHE A 534 16.16 -7.14 8.93
N GLN A 535 15.37 -6.51 8.07
CA GLN A 535 15.86 -5.94 6.81
C GLN A 535 16.77 -4.73 7.00
N MET A 536 16.50 -3.91 8.01
CA MET A 536 17.42 -2.86 8.41
C MET A 536 18.80 -3.45 8.77
N SER A 537 18.90 -4.67 9.31
CA SER A 537 20.20 -5.30 9.56
C SER A 537 20.95 -5.74 8.30
N GLU A 538 20.25 -5.96 7.18
CA GLU A 538 20.85 -6.34 5.88
C GLU A 538 21.39 -5.14 5.10
N VAL A 539 20.78 -3.95 5.25
CA VAL A 539 21.22 -2.71 4.58
C VAL A 539 21.91 -1.71 5.52
N LEU A 540 21.89 -1.96 6.83
CA LEU A 540 22.54 -1.16 7.88
C LEU A 540 23.56 -1.97 8.70
N TYR A 541 24.31 -2.87 8.05
CA TYR A 541 25.57 -3.35 8.61
C TYR A 541 26.66 -2.29 8.41
N THR A 542 27.68 -2.27 9.27
CA THR A 542 28.76 -1.27 9.18
C THR A 542 29.54 -1.44 7.88
N GLY A 543 29.68 -0.37 7.10
CA GLY A 543 30.42 -0.39 5.83
C GLY A 543 29.85 0.56 4.78
N ILE A 544 30.41 0.47 3.57
CA ILE A 544 29.96 1.19 2.37
C ILE A 544 28.91 0.33 1.67
N HIS A 545 27.81 0.97 1.26
CA HIS A 545 26.69 0.34 0.58
C HIS A 545 26.32 1.13 -0.67
N THR A 546 25.68 0.45 -1.61
CA THR A 546 25.13 1.09 -2.80
C THR A 546 23.72 0.62 -3.09
N PHE A 547 22.89 1.49 -3.67
CA PHE A 547 21.57 1.11 -4.18
C PHE A 547 21.29 1.77 -5.53
N SER A 548 20.50 1.09 -6.36
CA SER A 548 20.16 1.56 -7.70
C SER A 548 18.74 2.10 -7.73
N VAL A 549 18.53 3.20 -8.44
CA VAL A 549 17.22 3.79 -8.72
C VAL A 549 16.96 3.69 -10.22
N PRO A 550 16.27 2.62 -10.69
CA PRO A 550 16.10 2.36 -12.13
C PRO A 550 15.40 3.47 -12.89
N SER A 551 14.43 4.14 -12.26
CA SER A 551 13.70 5.28 -12.85
C SER A 551 14.60 6.49 -13.14
N LYS A 552 15.73 6.62 -12.42
CA LYS A 552 16.72 7.68 -12.60
C LYS A 552 17.97 7.22 -13.35
N GLU A 553 18.12 5.91 -13.58
CA GLU A 553 19.36 5.30 -14.10
C GLU A 553 20.61 5.67 -13.25
N LEU A 554 20.45 5.81 -11.94
CA LEU A 554 21.51 6.18 -11.00
C LEU A 554 21.76 5.09 -9.96
N VAL A 555 23.02 4.94 -9.56
CA VAL A 555 23.45 4.18 -8.38
C VAL A 555 23.96 5.17 -7.35
N PHE A 556 23.47 5.10 -6.12
CA PHE A 556 23.92 5.94 -5.01
C PHE A 556 24.72 5.13 -3.99
N GLU A 557 25.69 5.77 -3.35
CA GLU A 557 26.48 5.26 -2.24
C GLU A 557 26.00 5.86 -0.91
N TYR A 558 26.03 5.05 0.15
CA TYR A 558 25.92 5.50 1.52
C TYR A 558 26.82 4.68 2.46
N ILE A 559 27.27 5.30 3.55
CA ILE A 559 28.16 4.67 4.54
C ILE A 559 27.42 4.52 5.85
N VAL A 560 27.42 3.31 6.42
CA VAL A 560 26.79 3.02 7.71
C VAL A 560 27.85 2.83 8.77
N HIS A 561 27.73 3.58 9.85
CA HIS A 561 28.54 3.48 11.06
C HIS A 561 27.72 2.93 12.21
N ARG A 562 28.21 1.84 12.80
CA ARG A 562 27.58 1.02 13.86
C ARG A 562 26.29 0.32 13.38
N PRO A 563 26.18 -1.02 13.53
CA PRO A 563 25.03 -1.74 13.02
C PRO A 563 23.74 -1.30 13.72
N PHE A 564 22.64 -1.34 12.97
CA PHE A 564 21.30 -1.00 13.47
C PHE A 564 20.91 -1.82 14.71
N THR A 565 21.34 -3.08 14.81
CA THR A 565 21.11 -3.92 15.98
C THR A 565 22.44 -4.36 16.61
N GLU A 566 22.49 -4.33 17.94
CA GLU A 566 23.58 -4.90 18.73
C GLU A 566 22.96 -5.65 19.93
N ASN A 567 23.34 -6.92 20.12
CA ASN A 567 22.75 -7.81 21.14
C ASN A 567 21.20 -7.91 21.10
N GLY A 568 20.59 -7.77 19.92
CA GLY A 568 19.14 -7.89 19.73
C GLY A 568 18.33 -6.61 20.00
N TYR A 569 18.99 -5.49 20.34
CA TYR A 569 18.33 -4.20 20.56
C TYR A 569 18.64 -3.21 19.42
N PRO A 570 17.64 -2.49 18.88
CA PRO A 570 17.87 -1.50 17.83
C PRO A 570 18.44 -0.19 18.39
N HIS A 571 19.41 0.39 17.68
CA HIS A 571 19.88 1.76 17.89
C HIS A 571 19.00 2.75 17.11
N SER A 572 18.85 3.99 17.60
CA SER A 572 18.24 5.05 16.81
C SER A 572 19.11 5.43 15.62
N ILE A 573 18.48 5.81 14.50
CA ILE A 573 19.18 6.16 13.25
C ILE A 573 19.33 7.67 13.12
N ILE A 574 20.52 8.08 12.69
CA ILE A 574 20.81 9.43 12.21
C ILE A 574 21.26 9.32 10.75
N VAL A 575 20.51 9.94 9.83
CA VAL A 575 20.92 10.08 8.43
C VAL A 575 21.58 11.44 8.25
N VAL A 576 22.81 11.44 7.75
CA VAL A 576 23.63 12.62 7.48
C VAL A 576 23.70 12.83 5.98
N GLN A 577 23.09 13.93 5.53
CA GLN A 577 23.12 14.37 4.15
C GLN A 577 24.45 15.08 3.84
N CYS A 578 25.25 14.50 2.95
CA CYS A 578 26.51 15.11 2.51
C CYS A 578 26.26 16.25 1.50
N PRO A 579 27.18 17.22 1.36
CA PRO A 579 27.00 18.31 0.41
C PRO A 579 27.06 17.82 -1.05
N GLY A 580 26.22 18.40 -1.92
CA GLY A 580 26.10 18.02 -3.33
C GLY A 580 27.24 18.47 -4.25
N TRP A 581 28.17 19.29 -3.74
CA TRP A 581 29.23 19.89 -4.55
C TRP A 581 30.50 19.03 -4.65
N GLY A 582 30.52 17.82 -4.08
CA GLY A 582 31.60 16.85 -4.27
C GLY A 582 32.63 16.77 -3.14
N LEU A 583 32.32 17.23 -1.92
CA LEU A 583 33.22 17.08 -0.75
C LEU A 583 33.16 15.68 -0.13
N GLY A 584 32.01 15.00 -0.20
CA GLY A 584 31.76 13.71 0.45
C GLY A 584 31.58 13.79 1.98
N SER A 585 31.71 12.65 2.65
CA SER A 585 31.39 12.47 4.08
C SER A 585 32.58 12.57 5.04
N GLU A 586 33.82 12.38 4.60
CA GLU A 586 34.98 12.12 5.49
C GLU A 586 35.17 13.15 6.62
N TYR A 587 34.96 14.44 6.34
CA TYR A 587 35.09 15.49 7.36
C TYR A 587 33.98 15.43 8.42
N LEU A 588 32.76 15.03 8.03
CA LEU A 588 31.64 14.80 8.94
C LEU A 588 31.83 13.49 9.70
N GLU A 589 32.38 12.46 9.06
CA GLU A 589 32.67 11.18 9.70
C GLU A 589 33.67 11.34 10.85
N ASN A 590 34.79 12.02 10.61
CA ASN A 590 35.79 12.29 11.64
C ASN A 590 35.24 13.23 12.75
N GLY A 591 34.48 14.23 12.34
CA GLY A 591 33.89 15.23 13.23
C GLY A 591 32.81 14.68 14.16
N LEU A 592 31.93 13.85 13.65
CA LEU A 592 30.73 13.38 14.34
C LEU A 592 30.87 11.98 14.95
N GLN A 593 32.06 11.36 14.88
CA GLN A 593 32.31 9.98 15.33
C GLN A 593 31.82 9.64 16.75
N ASP A 594 31.71 10.63 17.63
CA ASP A 594 31.21 10.43 19.00
C ASP A 594 29.71 10.08 19.02
N LEU A 595 28.96 10.30 17.94
CA LEU A 595 27.56 9.88 17.85
C LEU A 595 27.43 8.34 17.78
N TRP A 596 28.39 7.62 17.20
CA TRP A 596 28.33 6.15 17.10
C TRP A 596 29.41 5.41 17.89
N ARG A 597 30.55 6.05 18.20
CA ARG A 597 31.60 5.44 19.01
C ARG A 597 31.27 5.56 20.51
N PRO A 598 31.30 4.46 21.29
CA PRO A 598 31.13 4.54 22.74
C PRO A 598 32.26 5.38 23.34
N GLY A 599 31.90 6.47 24.04
CA GLY A 599 32.86 7.43 24.56
C GLY A 599 33.71 6.86 25.69
N ILE A 600 35.03 7.00 25.58
CA ILE A 600 36.00 6.81 26.69
C ILE A 600 35.94 8.01 27.68
N HIS A 601 35.26 9.10 27.34
CA HIS A 601 35.39 10.38 28.05
C HIS A 601 34.10 11.12 28.48
N THR A 602 32.93 10.47 28.54
CA THR A 602 31.70 11.15 29.02
C THR A 602 31.06 10.44 30.21
N SER A 603 30.97 11.13 31.35
CA SER A 603 30.41 10.63 32.62
C SER A 603 28.87 10.54 32.64
N THR A 604 28.23 10.39 31.48
CA THR A 604 26.77 10.33 31.34
C THR A 604 26.34 8.89 31.04
N THR A 605 25.37 8.39 31.80
CA THR A 605 24.87 7.01 31.89
C THR A 605 24.16 6.45 30.64
N SER A 606 24.30 7.08 29.47
CA SER A 606 23.75 6.58 28.19
C SER A 606 24.82 5.74 27.48
N THR A 607 24.74 4.42 27.62
CA THR A 607 25.71 3.46 27.07
C THR A 607 25.47 3.11 25.59
N ASN A 608 24.51 3.73 24.91
CA ASN A 608 24.06 3.29 23.58
C ASN A 608 24.38 4.36 22.51
N GLY A 609 25.30 4.08 21.60
CA GLY A 609 25.55 4.94 20.43
C GLY A 609 24.47 4.77 19.35
N TYR A 610 24.46 5.68 18.38
CA TYR A 610 23.51 5.68 17.25
C TYR A 610 24.04 4.90 16.06
N THR A 611 23.13 4.45 15.19
CA THR A 611 23.48 4.03 13.82
C THR A 611 23.47 5.26 12.94
N VAL A 612 24.63 5.63 12.40
CA VAL A 612 24.80 6.86 11.62
C VAL A 612 25.05 6.51 10.16
N ILE A 613 24.27 7.11 9.26
CA ILE A 613 24.28 6.83 7.82
C ILE A 613 24.71 8.09 7.08
N PHE A 614 25.80 8.07 6.33
CA PHE A 614 26.23 9.18 5.49
C PHE A 614 25.80 8.92 4.05
N PHE A 615 24.94 9.77 3.50
CA PHE A 615 24.44 9.61 2.13
C PHE A 615 25.23 10.49 1.15
N HIS A 616 25.71 9.90 0.05
CA HIS A 616 26.47 10.59 -0.98
C HIS A 616 25.58 10.99 -2.17
N PRO A 617 25.42 12.30 -2.43
CA PRO A 617 24.71 12.79 -3.61
C PRO A 617 25.29 12.29 -4.93
N ARG A 618 24.48 12.36 -5.99
CA ARG A 618 24.89 12.14 -7.38
C ARG A 618 26.25 12.80 -7.70
N GLY A 619 27.15 12.04 -8.32
CA GLY A 619 28.49 12.47 -8.71
C GLY A 619 29.51 12.63 -7.57
N THR A 620 29.14 12.35 -6.32
CA THR A 620 30.05 12.41 -5.16
C THR A 620 30.46 10.99 -4.74
N ASP A 621 31.76 10.77 -4.57
CA ASP A 621 32.33 9.48 -4.17
C ASP A 621 31.82 8.30 -5.03
N GLY A 622 31.32 7.22 -4.43
CA GLY A 622 30.82 6.05 -5.16
C GLY A 622 29.47 6.24 -5.85
N SER A 623 28.82 7.41 -5.69
CA SER A 623 27.56 7.70 -6.37
C SER A 623 27.76 8.04 -7.85
N SER A 624 26.88 7.50 -8.68
CA SER A 624 26.88 7.67 -10.14
C SER A 624 26.81 9.14 -10.53
N ARG A 625 27.54 9.47 -11.58
CA ARG A 625 27.49 10.79 -12.22
C ARG A 625 26.43 10.79 -13.34
N PRO A 626 25.33 11.56 -13.22
CA PRO A 626 24.36 11.66 -14.30
C PRO A 626 24.96 12.37 -15.52
N PRO A 627 24.41 12.14 -16.73
CA PRO A 627 24.67 13.00 -17.87
C PRO A 627 24.30 14.45 -17.54
N ALA A 628 24.93 15.43 -18.19
CA ALA A 628 24.76 16.85 -17.84
C ALA A 628 23.30 17.35 -17.91
N SER A 629 22.47 16.73 -18.75
CA SER A 629 21.02 17.00 -18.85
C SER A 629 20.20 16.46 -17.68
N GLN A 630 20.76 15.56 -16.88
CA GLN A 630 20.16 14.94 -15.71
C GLN A 630 20.87 15.35 -14.41
N MET A 631 21.78 16.34 -14.46
CA MET A 631 22.28 17.00 -13.25
C MET A 631 21.23 17.98 -12.73
N SER A 632 21.25 18.24 -11.42
CA SER A 632 20.02 18.61 -10.75
C SER A 632 20.17 19.61 -9.61
N SER A 633 19.06 20.27 -9.32
CA SER A 633 18.90 21.35 -8.34
C SER A 633 18.62 20.82 -6.93
N MET A 634 18.53 21.71 -5.95
CA MET A 634 18.15 21.35 -4.56
C MET A 634 16.92 20.44 -4.43
N PRO A 635 15.77 20.71 -5.07
CA PRO A 635 14.62 19.79 -5.07
C PRO A 635 14.93 18.37 -5.55
N ASP A 636 15.79 18.24 -6.54
CA ASP A 636 16.15 16.93 -7.08
C ASP A 636 17.08 16.15 -6.14
N LEU A 637 18.01 16.86 -5.50
CA LEU A 637 18.86 16.29 -4.45
C LEU A 637 18.04 15.91 -3.22
N ALA A 638 16.96 16.65 -2.91
CA ALA A 638 15.98 16.26 -1.91
C ALA A 638 15.18 15.02 -2.35
N SER A 639 14.80 14.90 -3.62
CA SER A 639 14.17 13.66 -4.13
C SER A 639 15.10 12.44 -4.02
N ASP A 640 16.42 12.61 -4.11
CA ASP A 640 17.38 11.50 -3.90
C ASP A 640 17.36 11.00 -2.44
N LEU A 641 17.07 11.88 -1.47
CA LEU A 641 16.78 11.47 -0.09
C LEU A 641 15.49 10.66 0.00
N GLU A 642 14.43 11.00 -0.74
CA GLU A 642 13.21 10.16 -0.74
C GLU A 642 13.51 8.74 -1.25
N ASP A 643 14.35 8.60 -2.28
CA ASP A 643 14.78 7.30 -2.77
C ASP A 643 15.59 6.53 -1.71
N LEU A 644 16.49 7.20 -1.00
CA LEU A 644 17.21 6.60 0.13
C LEU A 644 16.24 6.16 1.23
N ARG A 645 15.25 6.97 1.61
CA ARG A 645 14.26 6.61 2.63
C ARG A 645 13.52 5.33 2.26
N GLN A 646 13.08 5.24 1.00
CA GLN A 646 12.41 4.06 0.47
C GLN A 646 13.32 2.84 0.45
N HIS A 647 14.58 3.00 0.01
CA HIS A 647 15.61 1.96 0.02
C HIS A 647 15.91 1.44 1.44
N LEU A 648 15.99 2.34 2.41
CA LEU A 648 16.21 1.99 3.82
C LEU A 648 14.94 1.48 4.53
N HIS A 649 13.79 1.46 3.84
CA HIS A 649 12.49 1.06 4.37
C HIS A 649 12.05 1.82 5.63
N LEU A 650 12.41 3.11 5.72
CA LEU A 650 12.06 3.97 6.85
C LEU A 650 10.71 4.64 6.60
N GLU A 651 9.75 4.58 7.51
CA GLU A 651 8.48 5.33 7.38
C GLU A 651 8.70 6.85 7.33
N GLN A 652 9.64 7.31 8.16
CA GLN A 652 10.19 8.65 8.24
C GLN A 652 11.66 8.56 8.66
N TYR A 653 12.48 9.56 8.35
CA TYR A 653 13.79 9.69 8.98
C TYR A 653 13.62 10.02 10.47
N PRO A 654 14.13 9.17 11.40
CA PRO A 654 14.05 9.50 12.82
C PRO A 654 14.81 10.79 13.14
N VAL A 655 16.04 10.89 12.60
CA VAL A 655 16.86 12.09 12.61
C VAL A 655 17.47 12.27 11.22
N LEU A 656 17.24 13.43 10.61
CA LEU A 656 17.93 13.88 9.39
C LEU A 656 18.85 15.04 9.78
N LEU A 657 20.13 14.94 9.44
CA LEU A 657 21.17 15.91 9.76
C LEU A 657 21.83 16.41 8.49
N GLY A 658 22.09 17.71 8.39
CA GLY A 658 22.87 18.27 7.29
C GLY A 658 23.67 19.49 7.72
N HIS A 659 24.84 19.66 7.09
CA HIS A 659 25.70 20.82 7.28
C HIS A 659 25.78 21.66 5.99
N SER A 660 25.76 22.99 6.10
CA SER A 660 25.98 23.90 4.96
C SER A 660 25.06 23.57 3.78
N ASN A 661 25.62 23.27 2.60
CA ASN A 661 24.85 22.79 1.45
C ASN A 661 24.09 21.47 1.71
N GLY A 662 24.67 20.53 2.46
CA GLY A 662 23.95 19.33 2.91
C GLY A 662 22.77 19.65 3.82
N GLY A 663 22.90 20.72 4.63
CA GLY A 663 21.82 21.29 5.43
C GLY A 663 20.70 21.88 4.57
N ALA A 664 21.02 22.55 3.46
CA ALA A 664 20.02 23.01 2.51
C ALA A 664 19.24 21.85 1.87
N ILE A 665 19.92 20.77 1.50
CA ILE A 665 19.27 19.57 0.94
C ILE A 665 18.33 18.94 1.97
N ALA A 666 18.80 18.76 3.22
CA ALA A 666 18.00 18.22 4.31
C ALA A 666 16.78 19.10 4.63
N LEU A 667 16.97 20.42 4.64
CA LEU A 667 15.89 21.40 4.83
C LEU A 667 14.87 21.37 3.70
N GLY A 668 15.33 21.30 2.44
CA GLY A 668 14.47 21.16 1.27
C GLY A 668 13.68 19.86 1.27
N TYR A 669 14.28 18.75 1.71
CA TYR A 669 13.58 17.49 1.89
C TYR A 669 12.47 17.59 2.94
N ALA A 670 12.74 18.20 4.09
CA ALA A 670 11.74 18.39 5.14
C ALA A 670 10.59 19.32 4.70
N GLU A 671 10.85 20.27 3.80
CA GLU A 671 9.83 21.13 3.18
C GLU A 671 8.99 20.36 2.15
N MET A 672 9.62 19.59 1.26
CA MET A 672 8.93 18.83 0.22
C MET A 672 8.14 17.63 0.76
N TYR A 673 8.61 17.04 1.86
CA TYR A 673 8.03 15.85 2.49
C TYR A 673 7.78 16.07 4.00
N PRO A 674 6.83 16.96 4.39
CA PRO A 674 6.69 17.42 5.78
C PRO A 674 6.49 16.33 6.83
N SER A 675 5.82 15.22 6.47
CA SER A 675 5.54 14.11 7.38
C SER A 675 6.62 13.01 7.38
N ARG A 676 7.75 13.21 6.67
CA ARG A 676 8.79 12.18 6.47
C ARG A 676 10.07 12.42 7.25
N VAL A 677 10.10 13.42 8.14
CA VAL A 677 11.22 13.71 9.05
C VAL A 677 10.68 13.91 10.47
N GLY A 678 11.16 13.12 11.42
CA GLY A 678 10.83 13.28 12.83
C GLY A 678 11.58 14.45 13.47
N LYS A 679 12.92 14.34 13.48
CA LYS A 679 13.83 15.39 13.96
C LYS A 679 14.79 15.83 12.86
N LEU A 680 14.96 17.14 12.70
CA LEU A 680 15.86 17.77 11.74
C LEU A 680 16.99 18.48 12.49
N VAL A 681 18.25 18.24 12.12
CA VAL A 681 19.43 18.89 12.71
C VAL A 681 20.18 19.64 11.60
N LEU A 682 20.29 20.95 11.75
CA LEU A 682 20.92 21.84 10.79
C LEU A 682 22.15 22.49 11.43
N LEU A 683 23.32 22.24 10.84
CA LEU A 683 24.60 22.81 11.27
C LEU A 683 25.04 23.84 10.22
N ASP A 684 25.11 25.11 10.59
CA ASP A 684 25.55 26.22 9.72
C ASP A 684 24.99 26.10 8.29
N HIS A 685 23.68 25.80 8.18
CA HIS A 685 23.05 25.42 6.92
C HIS A 685 22.90 26.60 5.96
N GLN A 686 22.91 26.30 4.67
CA GLN A 686 22.50 27.25 3.65
C GLN A 686 20.96 27.33 3.58
N LEU A 687 20.43 28.53 3.31
CA LEU A 687 19.01 28.73 2.98
C LEU A 687 18.92 29.22 1.54
N VAL A 688 18.53 28.32 0.63
CA VAL A 688 18.48 28.60 -0.81
C VAL A 688 17.43 29.68 -1.07
N GLY A 689 17.81 30.74 -1.80
CA GLY A 689 16.97 31.91 -2.03
C GLY A 689 17.15 33.04 -1.01
N PHE A 690 17.90 32.83 0.08
CA PHE A 690 18.17 33.85 1.08
C PHE A 690 19.66 34.13 1.22
N GLN A 691 20.04 35.41 1.27
CA GLN A 691 21.41 35.83 1.57
C GLN A 691 21.41 36.75 2.79
N ASP A 692 22.27 36.44 3.76
CA ASP A 692 22.45 37.34 4.91
C ASP A 692 23.30 38.55 4.49
N LYS A 693 22.68 39.73 4.54
CA LYS A 693 23.34 41.00 4.22
C LYS A 693 24.52 41.30 5.16
N ARG A 694 24.60 40.67 6.34
CA ARG A 694 25.74 40.81 7.26
C ARG A 694 27.04 40.23 6.71
N LEU A 695 26.98 39.30 5.76
CA LEU A 695 28.19 38.80 5.09
C LEU A 695 28.90 39.91 4.28
N LEU A 696 28.20 41.01 3.93
CA LEU A 696 28.82 42.18 3.30
C LEU A 696 29.75 42.95 4.26
N LEU A 697 29.61 42.77 5.57
CA LEU A 697 30.50 43.38 6.58
C LEU A 697 31.84 42.63 6.72
N LEU A 698 31.96 41.45 6.10
CA LEU A 698 33.20 40.66 6.08
C LEU A 698 34.28 41.22 5.16
N GLU A 699 34.00 42.29 4.40
CA GLU A 699 35.06 43.04 3.73
C GLU A 699 36.14 43.54 4.71
N ALA A 700 35.78 43.72 5.98
CA ALA A 700 36.74 44.07 7.04
C ALA A 700 37.76 42.96 7.35
N THR A 701 37.46 41.69 7.08
CA THR A 701 38.41 40.58 7.29
C THR A 701 39.42 40.43 6.15
N ARG A 702 39.20 41.11 5.00
CA ARG A 702 40.16 41.13 3.88
C ARG A 702 41.50 41.74 4.25
N ILE A 703 41.50 42.67 5.19
CA ILE A 703 42.71 43.36 5.68
C ILE A 703 43.29 42.70 6.94
N ASP A 704 42.64 41.65 7.46
CA ASP A 704 43.16 40.88 8.58
C ASP A 704 44.24 39.92 8.06
N PRO A 705 45.50 40.03 8.55
CA PRO A 705 46.59 39.14 8.14
C PRO A 705 46.27 37.66 8.34
N LEU A 706 45.36 37.31 9.25
CA LEU A 706 44.95 35.94 9.52
C LEU A 706 44.20 35.30 8.34
N TYR A 707 43.48 36.09 7.55
CA TYR A 707 42.60 35.62 6.47
C TYR A 707 43.03 36.09 5.08
N GLN A 708 44.09 36.92 4.98
CA GLN A 708 44.52 37.54 3.73
C GLN A 708 44.79 36.53 2.61
N ASP A 709 45.59 35.49 2.88
CA ASP A 709 45.93 34.45 1.89
C ASP A 709 44.68 33.67 1.41
N ALA A 710 43.68 33.53 2.28
CA ALA A 710 42.42 32.87 1.95
C ALA A 710 41.55 33.75 1.04
N TRP A 711 41.56 35.07 1.26
CA TRP A 711 40.91 36.02 0.36
C TRP A 711 41.57 36.11 -1.01
N ASP A 712 42.90 35.97 -1.09
CA ASP A 712 43.60 35.85 -2.37
C ASP A 712 43.14 34.59 -3.13
N SER A 713 42.93 33.48 -2.42
CA SER A 713 42.39 32.24 -3.00
C SER A 713 40.92 32.36 -3.46
N VAL A 714 40.13 33.23 -2.83
CA VAL A 714 38.76 33.59 -3.29
C VAL A 714 38.83 34.40 -4.59
N LEU A 715 39.75 35.36 -4.67
CA LEU A 715 39.92 36.26 -5.82
C LEU A 715 40.49 35.55 -7.05
N ASP A 716 41.41 34.62 -6.84
CA ASP A 716 42.05 33.81 -7.89
C ASP A 716 41.42 32.41 -7.99
N ARG A 717 40.10 32.30 -7.80
CA ARG A 717 39.43 31.00 -7.76
C ARG A 717 39.52 30.27 -9.11
N GLN A 718 40.37 29.25 -9.16
CA GLN A 718 40.56 28.42 -10.35
C GLN A 718 39.52 27.28 -10.39
N THR A 719 38.89 27.08 -11.55
CA THR A 719 37.87 26.03 -11.77
C THR A 719 38.08 25.26 -13.08
N GLY A 720 39.32 25.23 -13.60
CA GLY A 720 39.68 24.57 -14.86
C GLY A 720 39.82 23.05 -14.76
N SER A 721 40.26 22.55 -13.61
CA SER A 721 40.42 21.13 -13.30
C SER A 721 40.12 20.83 -11.83
N ASP A 722 39.92 19.55 -11.49
CA ASP A 722 39.71 19.11 -10.11
C ASP A 722 40.91 19.47 -9.21
N ASP A 723 42.14 19.42 -9.72
CA ASP A 723 43.35 19.76 -8.96
C ASP A 723 43.45 21.26 -8.64
N GLU A 724 43.17 22.10 -9.63
CA GLU A 724 43.12 23.55 -9.45
C GLU A 724 41.98 23.96 -8.51
N PHE A 725 40.80 23.37 -8.70
CA PHE A 725 39.65 23.61 -7.84
C PHE A 725 39.92 23.18 -6.40
N THR A 726 40.51 22.01 -6.21
CA THR A 726 40.89 21.51 -4.88
C THR A 726 41.88 22.44 -4.20
N THR A 727 42.90 22.91 -4.94
CA THR A 727 43.90 23.84 -4.42
C THR A 727 43.28 25.16 -3.99
N SER A 728 42.42 25.75 -4.83
CA SER A 728 41.71 26.99 -4.52
C SER A 728 40.81 26.82 -3.30
N VAL A 729 40.04 25.74 -3.22
CA VAL A 729 39.14 25.46 -2.09
C VAL A 729 39.91 25.28 -0.79
N ARG A 730 41.03 24.54 -0.79
CA ARG A 730 41.90 24.40 0.39
C ARG A 730 42.48 25.74 0.84
N GLY A 731 42.81 26.63 -0.09
CA GLY A 731 43.26 27.99 0.21
C GLY A 731 42.20 28.84 0.92
N MET A 732 40.90 28.59 0.67
CA MET A 732 39.80 29.34 1.27
C MET A 732 39.44 28.89 2.70
N TRP A 733 39.90 27.72 3.16
CA TRP A 733 39.55 27.14 4.47
C TRP A 733 39.77 28.04 5.69
N PRO A 734 40.77 28.93 5.75
CA PRO A 734 40.86 29.86 6.87
C PRO A 734 39.60 30.69 7.10
N LEU A 735 38.85 31.03 6.04
CA LEU A 735 37.59 31.78 6.15
C LEU A 735 36.46 30.97 6.83
N TYR A 736 36.62 29.67 7.01
CA TYR A 736 35.59 28.81 7.57
C TYR A 736 35.71 28.67 9.09
N PHE A 737 36.76 29.23 9.71
CA PHE A 737 37.05 29.06 11.13
C PHE A 737 37.24 30.39 11.85
N PHE A 738 36.86 30.42 13.13
CA PHE A 738 37.22 31.52 14.01
C PHE A 738 38.73 31.50 14.32
N ASP A 739 39.29 30.32 14.61
CA ASP A 739 40.74 30.11 14.78
C ASP A 739 41.32 29.19 13.68
N PRO A 740 41.65 29.73 12.49
CA PRO A 740 42.12 28.91 11.39
C PRO A 740 43.50 28.29 11.63
N GLN A 741 44.34 28.89 12.49
CA GLN A 741 45.66 28.32 12.79
C GLN A 741 45.53 27.01 13.57
N GLN A 742 44.55 26.95 14.49
CA GLN A 742 44.26 25.74 15.25
C GLN A 742 43.54 24.68 14.40
N TYR A 743 42.49 25.07 13.68
CA TYR A 743 41.51 24.10 13.15
C TYR A 743 41.64 23.76 11.67
N VAL A 744 42.28 24.58 10.83
CA VAL A 744 42.54 24.21 9.42
C VAL A 744 43.39 22.93 9.32
N PRO A 745 44.47 22.74 10.10
CA PRO A 745 45.22 21.48 10.09
C PRO A 745 44.38 20.27 10.50
N GLU A 746 43.39 20.45 11.39
CA GLU A 746 42.47 19.39 11.82
C GLU A 746 41.51 19.01 10.69
N LEU A 747 40.91 20.00 10.02
CA LEU A 747 40.06 19.78 8.85
C LEU A 747 40.81 19.09 7.71
N LEU A 748 42.03 19.55 7.40
CA LEU A 748 42.85 18.94 6.35
C LEU A 748 43.23 17.50 6.68
N ARG A 749 43.45 17.17 7.96
CA ARG A 749 43.66 15.78 8.39
C ARG A 749 42.40 14.94 8.20
N ALA A 750 41.22 15.52 8.44
CA ALA A 750 39.93 14.84 8.29
C ALA A 750 39.54 14.60 6.81
N ILE A 751 39.88 15.53 5.91
CA ILE A 751 39.61 15.43 4.45
C ILE A 751 40.71 14.64 3.70
N GLY A 752 41.93 14.59 4.25
CA GLY A 752 43.05 13.88 3.63
C GLY A 752 43.45 14.42 2.26
N ASP A 753 43.90 13.52 1.37
CA ASP A 753 44.39 13.85 0.02
C ASP A 753 43.27 13.86 -1.05
N ARG A 754 42.01 13.96 -0.60
CA ARG A 754 40.83 13.98 -1.46
C ARG A 754 40.89 15.12 -2.49
N LYS A 755 40.53 14.77 -3.73
CA LYS A 755 40.30 15.70 -4.84
C LYS A 755 38.80 16.04 -4.92
N LEU A 756 38.50 17.33 -5.03
CA LEU A 756 37.15 17.86 -5.12
C LEU A 756 36.72 17.93 -6.58
N SER A 757 35.53 17.41 -6.87
CA SER A 757 34.95 17.40 -8.22
C SER A 757 34.48 18.81 -8.61
N VAL A 758 35.24 19.49 -9.48
CA VAL A 758 34.85 20.80 -10.02
C VAL A 758 33.56 20.69 -10.81
N TRP A 759 33.32 19.53 -11.43
CA TRP A 759 32.09 19.26 -12.16
C TRP A 759 30.87 19.28 -11.24
N CYS A 760 30.92 18.62 -10.06
CA CYS A 760 29.79 18.62 -9.12
C CYS A 760 29.47 20.04 -8.67
N TYR A 761 30.49 20.79 -8.27
CA TYR A 761 30.36 22.18 -7.85
C TYR A 761 29.72 23.07 -8.93
N GLN A 762 30.24 23.01 -10.16
CA GLN A 762 29.73 23.83 -11.27
C GLN A 762 28.32 23.44 -11.68
N ALA A 763 28.02 22.15 -11.68
CA ALA A 763 26.75 21.66 -12.19
C ALA A 763 25.61 21.88 -11.18
N GLN A 764 25.84 21.62 -9.90
CA GLN A 764 24.89 22.00 -8.84
C GLN A 764 24.65 23.51 -8.83
N GLY A 765 25.72 24.31 -8.83
CA GLY A 765 25.61 25.77 -8.82
C GLY A 765 24.94 26.36 -10.05
N ARG A 766 24.95 25.66 -11.20
CA ARG A 766 24.18 26.05 -12.39
C ARG A 766 22.69 25.75 -12.20
N CYS A 767 22.36 24.53 -11.81
CA CYS A 767 20.97 24.09 -11.61
C CYS A 767 20.25 24.93 -10.55
N ASP A 768 20.92 25.26 -9.45
CA ASP A 768 20.33 26.08 -8.39
C ASP A 768 20.08 27.55 -8.82
N LYS A 769 20.90 28.09 -9.74
CA LYS A 769 20.69 29.43 -10.31
C LYS A 769 19.51 29.49 -11.29
N GLU A 770 19.15 28.35 -11.87
CA GLU A 770 18.10 28.21 -12.88
C GLU A 770 16.79 27.70 -12.28
N LEU A 771 16.67 27.66 -10.95
CA LEU A 771 15.43 27.29 -10.27
C LEU A 771 14.25 28.15 -10.74
N LEU A 772 13.16 27.48 -11.14
CA LEU A 772 11.91 28.14 -11.53
C LEU A 772 11.32 28.97 -10.39
N HIS A 773 11.49 28.49 -9.14
CA HIS A 773 10.99 29.12 -7.93
C HIS A 773 12.13 29.31 -6.91
N PRO A 774 13.02 30.29 -7.09
CA PRO A 774 14.24 30.43 -6.29
C PRO A 774 13.99 30.75 -4.81
N MET A 775 12.77 31.20 -4.46
CA MET A 775 12.34 31.51 -3.10
C MET A 775 11.54 30.39 -2.42
N GLN A 776 11.24 29.28 -3.12
CA GLN A 776 10.34 28.23 -2.61
C GLN A 776 10.73 27.77 -1.20
N MET A 777 12.01 27.44 -0.99
CA MET A 777 12.51 26.97 0.31
C MET A 777 12.29 28.01 1.41
N VAL A 778 12.45 29.30 1.11
CA VAL A 778 12.26 30.40 2.06
C VAL A 778 10.78 30.61 2.38
N ASP A 779 9.93 30.56 1.37
CA ASP A 779 8.50 30.87 1.49
C ASP A 779 7.73 29.73 2.19
N ARG A 780 8.26 28.51 2.17
CA ARG A 780 7.61 27.30 2.69
C ARG A 780 8.24 26.73 3.97
N LEU A 781 9.12 27.48 4.64
CA LEU A 781 9.68 27.07 5.94
C LEU A 781 8.59 26.71 6.98
N GLY A 782 7.43 27.39 6.91
CA GLY A 782 6.29 27.12 7.80
C GLY A 782 5.61 25.77 7.58
N ASP A 783 5.87 25.09 6.46
CA ASP A 783 5.29 23.78 6.16
C ASP A 783 6.02 22.64 6.91
N ILE A 784 7.24 22.89 7.41
CA ILE A 784 8.07 21.88 8.07
C ILE A 784 7.46 21.46 9.40
N GLN A 785 7.13 20.17 9.52
CA GLN A 785 6.52 19.59 10.73
C GLN A 785 7.54 19.01 11.71
N ALA A 786 8.77 18.74 11.24
CA ALA A 786 9.85 18.16 12.04
C ALA A 786 10.24 19.07 13.21
N GLU A 787 10.51 18.48 14.37
CA GLU A 787 11.25 19.20 15.42
C GLU A 787 12.63 19.54 14.86
N THR A 788 13.05 20.80 14.94
CA THR A 788 14.25 21.27 14.26
C THR A 788 15.25 21.87 15.23
N LEU A 789 16.47 21.34 15.27
CA LEU A 789 17.62 21.94 15.94
C LEU A 789 18.49 22.65 14.92
N ILE A 790 18.82 23.91 15.22
CA ILE A 790 19.68 24.77 14.40
C ILE A 790 20.88 25.14 15.25
N ILE A 791 22.09 24.76 14.84
CA ILE A 791 23.35 25.11 15.50
C ILE A 791 24.19 25.94 14.53
N PHE A 792 24.61 27.14 14.96
CA PHE A 792 25.43 28.04 14.15
C PHE A 792 26.63 28.61 14.92
N GLY A 793 27.74 28.81 14.21
CA GLY A 793 28.83 29.67 14.64
C GLY A 793 28.49 31.14 14.46
N CYS A 794 28.70 31.96 15.49
CA CYS A 794 28.46 33.41 15.41
C CYS A 794 29.42 34.11 14.42
N GLU A 795 30.57 33.51 14.16
CA GLU A 795 31.62 34.03 13.27
C GLU A 795 31.72 33.24 11.96
N ASP A 796 30.66 32.50 11.59
CA ASP A 796 30.58 31.85 10.28
C ASP A 796 30.54 32.91 9.15
N MET A 797 31.61 32.92 8.35
CA MET A 797 31.78 33.82 7.21
C MET A 797 31.21 33.26 5.89
N ILE A 798 30.66 32.04 5.92
CA ILE A 798 30.12 31.33 4.77
C ILE A 798 28.59 31.36 4.81
N CYS A 799 27.98 30.98 5.94
CA CYS A 799 26.54 31.06 6.18
C CYS A 799 26.25 31.98 7.36
N GLY A 800 26.03 33.27 7.07
CA GLY A 800 25.81 34.26 8.11
C GLY A 800 24.62 33.95 9.02
N ILE A 801 24.74 34.31 10.31
CA ILE A 801 23.77 33.99 11.38
C ILE A 801 22.32 34.40 11.07
N GLY A 802 22.10 35.33 10.13
CA GLY A 802 20.76 35.69 9.66
C GLY A 802 20.02 34.58 8.95
N ILE A 803 20.73 33.60 8.39
CA ILE A 803 20.11 32.38 7.88
C ILE A 803 19.48 31.61 9.05
N ALA A 804 20.24 31.40 10.14
CA ALA A 804 19.76 30.69 11.32
C ALA A 804 18.56 31.41 11.97
N GLU A 805 18.66 32.74 12.14
CA GLU A 805 17.57 33.56 12.68
C GLU A 805 16.32 33.47 11.79
N ARG A 806 16.49 33.51 10.46
CA ARG A 806 15.37 33.40 9.52
C ARG A 806 14.70 32.03 9.59
N THR A 807 15.50 30.96 9.57
CA THR A 807 15.00 29.58 9.66
C THR A 807 14.30 29.32 11.00
N ALA A 808 14.88 29.75 12.12
CA ALA A 808 14.30 29.59 13.45
C ALA A 808 12.99 30.38 13.61
N LYS A 809 12.89 31.55 12.98
CA LYS A 809 11.67 32.36 13.04
C LYS A 809 10.49 31.70 12.33
N ASP A 810 10.72 31.07 11.18
CA ASP A 810 9.65 30.62 10.29
C ASP A 810 9.29 29.13 10.50
N ILE A 811 10.16 28.30 11.08
CA ILE A 811 9.84 26.92 11.48
C ILE A 811 9.24 26.90 12.89
N GLN A 812 8.00 26.42 13.01
CA GLN A 812 7.21 26.47 14.25
C GLN A 812 7.84 25.70 15.42
N LYS A 813 8.43 24.52 15.17
CA LYS A 813 9.02 23.64 16.18
C LYS A 813 10.55 23.69 16.15
N SER A 814 11.14 24.88 16.17
CA SER A 814 12.59 25.04 16.06
C SER A 814 13.26 25.49 17.37
N GLN A 815 14.52 25.08 17.55
CA GLN A 815 15.44 25.53 18.58
C GLN A 815 16.73 26.03 17.92
N LEU A 816 17.11 27.27 18.20
CA LEU A 816 18.38 27.85 17.75
C LEU A 816 19.41 27.87 18.88
N ILE A 817 20.60 27.33 18.61
CA ILE A 817 21.79 27.41 19.44
C ILE A 817 22.88 28.11 18.64
N THR A 818 23.56 29.06 19.27
CA THR A 818 24.65 29.80 18.65
C THR A 818 25.91 29.71 19.50
N TYR A 819 27.05 29.43 18.88
CA TYR A 819 28.34 29.40 19.56
C TYR A 819 29.17 30.62 19.20
N GLY A 820 29.59 31.36 20.22
CA GLY A 820 30.58 32.43 20.05
C GLY A 820 31.99 31.86 19.91
N LYS A 821 32.86 32.58 19.20
CA LYS A 821 34.20 32.14 18.81
C LYS A 821 34.14 30.80 18.06
N CYS A 822 33.27 30.74 17.05
CA CYS A 822 33.02 29.58 16.23
C CYS A 822 32.62 30.03 14.83
N GLY A 823 33.30 29.49 13.82
CA GLY A 823 32.98 29.64 12.41
C GLY A 823 32.05 28.54 11.91
N HIS A 824 32.23 28.15 10.65
CA HIS A 824 31.33 27.28 9.87
C HIS A 824 31.28 25.81 10.32
N PHE A 825 32.24 25.36 11.15
CA PHE A 825 32.38 23.94 11.51
C PHE A 825 32.26 23.73 13.04
N PRO A 826 31.06 23.83 13.63
CA PRO A 826 30.88 23.84 15.07
C PRO A 826 31.32 22.53 15.75
N TRP A 827 31.19 21.37 15.09
CA TRP A 827 31.66 20.10 15.67
C TRP A 827 33.18 19.93 15.63
N ILE A 828 33.92 20.84 14.96
CA ILE A 828 35.38 20.91 15.01
C ILE A 828 35.80 21.92 16.08
N GLU A 829 35.24 23.14 16.07
CA GLU A 829 35.66 24.22 16.98
C GLU A 829 35.06 24.11 18.40
N LYS A 830 33.87 23.51 18.50
CA LYS A 830 33.05 23.34 19.72
C LYS A 830 32.52 21.92 19.81
N ARG A 831 33.44 20.95 19.65
CA ARG A 831 33.11 19.53 19.52
C ARG A 831 32.22 19.02 20.64
N ASP A 832 32.65 19.20 21.89
CA ASP A 832 31.96 18.65 23.06
C ASP A 832 30.56 19.26 23.22
N GLU A 833 30.45 20.58 23.04
CA GLU A 833 29.17 21.29 23.07
C GLU A 833 28.23 20.82 21.95
N THR A 834 28.73 20.75 20.72
CA THR A 834 27.94 20.35 19.55
C THR A 834 27.40 18.93 19.70
N ILE A 835 28.25 17.97 20.08
CA ILE A 835 27.82 16.57 20.29
C ILE A 835 26.84 16.47 21.46
N SER A 836 27.08 17.23 22.54
CA SER A 836 26.19 17.26 23.69
C SER A 836 24.80 17.78 23.32
N ASP A 837 24.72 18.87 22.56
CA ASP A 837 23.45 19.50 22.22
C ASP A 837 22.66 18.69 21.19
N ILE A 838 23.34 18.06 20.22
CA ILE A 838 22.71 17.08 19.30
C ILE A 838 22.10 15.92 20.10
N ARG A 839 22.85 15.32 21.03
CA ARG A 839 22.36 14.20 21.86
C ARG A 839 21.15 14.61 22.70
N LYS A 840 21.24 15.74 23.42
CA LYS A 840 20.12 16.25 24.24
C LYS A 840 18.85 16.44 23.41
N PHE A 841 18.99 16.96 22.19
CA PHE A 841 17.86 17.18 21.30
C PHE A 841 17.22 15.86 20.81
N ILE A 842 18.05 14.88 20.46
CA ILE A 842 17.58 13.56 20.01
C ILE A 842 16.93 12.77 21.17
N GLU A 843 17.49 12.83 22.38
CA GLU A 843 17.03 12.05 23.55
C GLU A 843 15.81 12.66 24.27
N LYS A 844 15.45 13.92 23.98
CA LYS A 844 14.30 14.59 24.57
C LYS A 844 13.01 13.85 24.17
N LYS A 845 12.40 13.13 25.13
CA LYS A 845 11.08 12.50 24.98
C LYS A 845 9.97 13.57 25.03
N GLU A 846 8.96 13.41 24.17
CA GLU A 846 7.72 14.19 24.20
C GLU A 846 6.89 13.91 25.46
#